data_AF-A0A816J8P5-F1
#
_entry.id   AF-A0A816J8P5-F1
#
_cell.length_a   1.000
_cell.length_b   1.000
_cell.length_c   1.000
_cell.angle_alpha   90.00
_cell.angle_beta   90.00
_cell.angle_gamma   90.00
#
_symmetry.space_group_name_H-M   'P 1'
#
loop_
_entity.id
_entity.type
_entity.pdbx_description
1 polymer ?
#
loop_
_entity_poly.entity_id
_entity_poly.type
_entity_poly.pdbx_seq_one_letter_code
_entity_poly.pdbx_strand_id
1 'polypeptide(L)'
;MASPLLGPPELQDSNSPLPASGPSDPFMDLMVSNFNKSTKVKVSPSPPMGLTENGAATYLSAGNPCLDFFFHVVPSTPKESIEQRLSTAWSHDALTTLKLICNLRGVRGTGKSDKEGFYTAALWLHGCHPKTLACNLDSLSKFGYFKDFPEILYRILQGFEIRRVQKSEWQQRKGRRSGPRSGGGRGRARAPFYIDLSRSSHKGRGRKKPAATREMRIANAEKRNQEKKEKASLDRKLEKISMGKKAFTRYSQDPDYRFLHERVSDLFADYLKKDLEFLTSGETNKISLAAKWCPSLDSSFDKATLLCESIARRIFPRESFPEYEGVEEAHYAYRVRDRLRKQVLVPLRKTLQLPEVYMGAKEWGSLPYNRVASVAMKSYKEIFLNHDAERFQKYLQDAREGKTKIAAGAVLPHEIIGELEGGDGGQVAELQWKRMVDDLKKKGSLTRCIAISDVSGSMAGDPMEVSVALGLLISELTEEPWRGKMITFSGDPELQVVEGDDLRSKTKFVRRMKWGMNTDFQKVFDLILKVAVDGRLKPEEMIKRVFVFSDMEFDQAASSSSVSYYGTRQTYDTRDANTWETDYEAIARKYREAGYGDVVPEIVFWYLRDSSSTPVNGSKKGVALVSGFSKNLIKMFLDNDGGIDPMAIMEDAISKEEYSKLVVVD
;
A
#
# COMPACT_ATOMS: atom_id res chain seq x y z
N MET A 1 -18.24 -38.58 11.70
CA MET A 1 -16.96 -38.64 12.43
C MET A 1 -17.15 -39.50 13.65
N ALA A 2 -16.18 -40.35 13.94
CA ALA A 2 -16.16 -41.22 15.10
C ALA A 2 -16.19 -40.42 16.42
N SER A 3 -16.89 -40.98 17.41
CA SER A 3 -17.16 -40.42 18.73
C SER A 3 -15.90 -40.15 19.56
N PRO A 4 -15.92 -39.15 20.47
CA PRO A 4 -14.78 -38.86 21.36
C PRO A 4 -14.66 -39.88 22.51
N LEU A 5 -13.41 -40.12 22.93
CA LEU A 5 -13.03 -40.99 24.05
C LEU A 5 -13.53 -40.41 25.39
N LEU A 6 -14.30 -41.21 26.12
CA LEU A 6 -14.70 -40.97 27.51
C LEU A 6 -13.64 -41.58 28.43
N GLY A 7 -13.07 -40.75 29.32
CA GLY A 7 -12.14 -41.18 30.38
C GLY A 7 -12.84 -41.97 31.50
N PRO A 8 -12.05 -42.59 32.40
CA PRO A 8 -12.55 -43.62 33.32
C PRO A 8 -13.41 -43.07 34.50
N PRO A 9 -14.18 -43.94 35.17
CA PRO A 9 -15.37 -43.59 35.95
C PRO A 9 -15.11 -43.02 37.36
N GLU A 10 -13.85 -42.84 37.78
CA GLU A 10 -13.52 -42.47 39.17
C GLU A 10 -13.60 -40.95 39.48
N LEU A 11 -14.19 -40.14 38.60
CA LEU A 11 -14.33 -38.68 38.79
C LEU A 11 -15.75 -38.20 39.15
N GLN A 12 -16.65 -39.12 39.53
CA GLN A 12 -17.97 -38.79 40.07
C GLN A 12 -18.12 -39.44 41.46
N ASP A 13 -17.82 -38.69 42.53
CA ASP A 13 -18.83 -38.37 43.56
C ASP A 13 -18.27 -37.63 44.79
N SER A 14 -19.11 -36.68 45.21
CA SER A 14 -19.40 -36.21 46.58
C SER A 14 -18.28 -35.77 47.53
N ASN A 15 -18.32 -34.47 47.89
CA ASN A 15 -18.32 -34.07 49.29
C ASN A 15 -19.07 -32.74 49.47
N SER A 16 -20.20 -32.80 50.17
CA SER A 16 -21.01 -31.66 50.59
C SER A 16 -20.74 -31.32 52.05
N PRO A 17 -20.52 -30.04 52.43
CA PRO A 17 -20.57 -29.60 53.82
C PRO A 17 -21.96 -29.03 54.19
N LEU A 18 -22.40 -29.30 55.42
CA LEU A 18 -23.59 -28.72 56.08
C LEU A 18 -23.29 -27.33 56.71
N PRO A 19 -24.31 -26.53 57.08
CA PRO A 19 -24.33 -25.08 56.89
C PRO A 19 -23.96 -24.28 58.14
N ALA A 20 -23.39 -23.09 57.92
CA ALA A 20 -23.35 -22.03 58.91
C ALA A 20 -24.32 -20.92 58.48
N SER A 21 -25.30 -20.65 59.34
CA SER A 21 -26.38 -19.69 59.19
C SER A 21 -25.93 -18.24 59.44
N GLY A 22 -26.30 -17.35 58.52
CA GLY A 22 -26.38 -15.91 58.72
C GLY A 22 -27.11 -15.29 57.52
N PRO A 23 -27.94 -14.25 57.69
CA PRO A 23 -28.71 -13.66 56.59
C PRO A 23 -27.74 -12.98 55.62
N SER A 24 -27.64 -13.51 54.40
CA SER A 24 -26.78 -12.94 53.37
C SER A 24 -27.55 -11.80 52.68
N ASP A 25 -27.00 -10.60 52.77
CA ASP A 25 -27.46 -9.45 52.01
C ASP A 25 -26.96 -9.62 50.56
N PRO A 26 -27.86 -9.78 49.57
CA PRO A 26 -27.48 -9.98 48.17
C PRO A 26 -26.55 -8.88 47.64
N PHE A 27 -26.62 -7.68 48.21
CA PHE A 27 -25.75 -6.57 47.86
C PHE A 27 -24.33 -6.75 48.42
N MET A 28 -24.18 -7.29 49.64
CA MET A 28 -22.87 -7.54 50.25
C MET A 28 -22.16 -8.72 49.61
N ASP A 29 -22.88 -9.77 49.21
CA ASP A 29 -22.31 -10.89 48.43
C ASP A 29 -21.88 -10.44 47.02
N LEU A 30 -22.63 -9.52 46.40
CA LEU A 30 -22.25 -8.88 45.13
C LEU A 30 -21.03 -7.97 45.31
N MET A 31 -20.96 -7.21 46.41
CA MET A 31 -19.81 -6.39 46.76
C MET A 31 -18.57 -7.25 46.99
N VAL A 32 -18.62 -8.31 47.80
CA VAL A 32 -17.46 -9.17 48.10
C VAL A 32 -16.99 -9.95 46.85
N SER A 33 -17.93 -10.43 46.03
CA SER A 33 -17.60 -11.11 44.76
C SER A 33 -17.00 -10.16 43.71
N ASN A 34 -17.35 -8.87 43.74
CA ASN A 34 -16.76 -7.84 42.89
C ASN A 34 -15.49 -7.20 43.47
N PHE A 35 -15.37 -7.10 44.80
CA PHE A 35 -14.24 -6.47 45.49
C PHE A 35 -12.96 -7.28 45.33
N ASN A 36 -13.08 -8.62 45.31
CA ASN A 36 -11.95 -9.52 45.04
C ASN A 36 -11.75 -9.84 43.54
N LYS A 37 -12.73 -9.52 42.67
CA LYS A 37 -12.59 -9.49 41.20
C LYS A 37 -12.08 -8.17 40.66
N SER A 38 -12.04 -7.12 41.49
CA SER A 38 -11.21 -5.95 41.27
C SER A 38 -9.75 -6.36 41.45
N THR A 39 -9.25 -7.14 40.49
CA THR A 39 -7.85 -7.14 40.12
C THR A 39 -7.36 -5.72 40.30
N LYS A 40 -6.36 -5.56 41.19
CA LYS A 40 -5.42 -4.45 41.17
C LYS A 40 -5.46 -3.85 39.78
N VAL A 41 -5.94 -2.61 39.67
CA VAL A 41 -5.75 -1.82 38.46
C VAL A 41 -4.28 -2.01 38.15
N LYS A 42 -3.97 -2.87 37.18
CA LYS A 42 -2.73 -2.77 36.45
C LYS A 42 -2.93 -1.43 35.79
N VAL A 43 -2.45 -0.38 36.45
CA VAL A 43 -1.92 0.76 35.75
C VAL A 43 -1.02 0.10 34.74
N SER A 44 -1.50 -0.01 33.49
CA SER A 44 -0.65 -0.40 32.39
C SER A 44 0.57 0.47 32.56
N PRO A 45 1.77 -0.11 32.81
CA PRO A 45 2.95 0.71 32.94
C PRO A 45 2.96 1.64 31.73
N SER A 46 3.18 2.93 31.96
CA SER A 46 3.30 3.91 30.88
C SER A 46 4.13 3.27 29.76
N PRO A 47 3.68 3.33 28.48
CA PRO A 47 4.36 2.62 27.40
C PRO A 47 5.86 2.94 27.45
N PRO A 48 6.73 1.97 27.13
CA PRO A 48 8.17 2.18 27.19
C PRO A 48 8.53 3.43 26.38
N MET A 49 9.19 4.38 27.02
CA MET A 49 9.65 5.62 26.40
C MET A 49 11.07 5.45 25.87
N GLY A 50 11.39 6.18 24.82
CA GLY A 50 12.71 6.22 24.21
C GLY A 50 13.05 7.62 23.73
N LEU A 51 14.04 7.69 22.84
CA LEU A 51 14.42 8.89 22.14
C LEU A 51 14.24 8.68 20.63
N THR A 52 13.83 9.73 19.93
CA THR A 52 13.92 9.80 18.46
C THR A 52 15.39 9.71 18.03
N GLU A 53 15.64 9.41 16.75
CA GLU A 53 16.95 9.53 16.10
C GLU A 53 17.54 10.94 16.30
N ASN A 54 16.68 11.95 16.48
CA ASN A 54 17.02 13.35 16.72
C ASN A 54 16.97 13.77 18.21
N GLY A 55 16.85 12.81 19.14
CA GLY A 55 16.99 13.04 20.58
C GLY A 55 15.76 13.57 21.32
N ALA A 56 14.59 13.63 20.69
CA ALA A 56 13.33 14.00 21.35
C ALA A 56 12.71 12.84 22.13
N ALA A 57 12.03 13.15 23.22
CA ALA A 57 11.26 12.16 23.98
C ALA A 57 10.06 11.63 23.18
N THR A 58 9.96 10.31 23.03
CA THR A 58 8.87 9.64 22.30
C THR A 58 8.49 8.32 22.97
N TYR A 59 7.32 7.76 22.64
CA TYR A 59 6.97 6.40 23.04
C TYR A 59 7.50 5.40 22.01
N LEU A 60 7.84 4.18 22.45
CA LEU A 60 8.21 3.08 21.56
C LEU A 60 7.00 2.23 21.13
N SER A 61 5.84 2.48 21.74
CA SER A 61 4.57 1.79 21.48
C SER A 61 3.40 2.68 21.90
N ALA A 62 2.29 2.58 21.18
CA ALA A 62 1.03 3.21 21.54
C ALA A 62 0.34 2.49 22.71
N GLY A 63 0.86 1.35 23.17
CA GLY A 63 0.30 0.54 24.26
C GLY A 63 -0.73 -0.51 23.81
N ASN A 64 -1.06 -0.57 22.51
CA ASN A 64 -1.91 -1.59 21.91
C ASN A 64 -1.20 -2.21 20.68
N PRO A 65 -0.92 -3.53 20.65
CA PRO A 65 -0.22 -4.18 19.55
C PRO A 65 -0.91 -4.06 18.17
N CYS A 66 -2.25 -4.04 18.14
CA CYS A 66 -2.99 -3.84 16.89
C CYS A 66 -2.83 -2.40 16.39
N LEU A 67 -2.87 -1.41 17.29
CA LEU A 67 -2.62 -0.02 16.95
C LEU A 67 -1.17 0.20 16.50
N ASP A 68 -0.20 -0.47 17.15
CA ASP A 68 1.19 -0.43 16.73
C ASP A 68 1.37 -1.00 15.32
N PHE A 69 0.69 -2.10 14.99
CA PHE A 69 0.68 -2.65 13.62
C PHE A 69 0.01 -1.67 12.64
N PHE A 70 -1.12 -1.07 13.03
CA PHE A 70 -1.83 -0.10 12.20
C PHE A 70 -1.00 1.17 11.96
N PHE A 71 -0.20 1.63 12.91
CA PHE A 71 0.59 2.84 12.75
C PHE A 71 1.94 2.57 12.09
N HIS A 72 2.71 1.61 12.57
CA HIS A 72 4.11 1.44 12.16
C HIS A 72 4.33 0.70 10.83
N VAL A 73 3.33 0.00 10.30
CA VAL A 73 3.48 -0.71 9.03
C VAL A 73 3.23 0.23 7.85
N VAL A 74 4.30 0.53 7.12
CA VAL A 74 4.36 1.34 5.90
C VAL A 74 5.11 0.60 4.78
N PRO A 75 5.05 1.04 3.52
CA PRO A 75 5.66 0.29 2.40
C PRO A 75 7.17 0.05 2.50
N SER A 76 7.91 0.82 3.32
CA SER A 76 9.34 0.65 3.56
C SER A 76 9.66 -0.28 4.74
N THR A 77 8.67 -0.71 5.52
CA THR A 77 8.89 -1.53 6.73
C THR A 77 9.52 -2.88 6.36
N PRO A 78 10.63 -3.29 7.00
CA PRO A 78 11.27 -4.57 6.77
C PRO A 78 10.36 -5.77 7.06
N LYS A 79 10.57 -6.87 6.33
CA LYS A 79 9.77 -8.10 6.44
C LYS A 79 9.71 -8.62 7.87
N GLU A 80 10.86 -8.66 8.54
CA GLU A 80 11.03 -9.19 9.89
C GLU A 80 10.25 -8.35 10.92
N SER A 81 10.25 -7.02 10.75
CA SER A 81 9.48 -6.09 11.60
C SER A 81 7.98 -6.32 11.43
N ILE A 82 7.50 -6.52 10.20
CA ILE A 82 6.09 -6.86 9.94
C ILE A 82 5.72 -8.18 10.61
N GLU A 83 6.53 -9.23 10.47
CA GLU A 83 6.26 -10.56 11.04
C GLU A 83 6.26 -10.56 12.57
N GLN A 84 7.17 -9.80 13.19
CA GLN A 84 7.19 -9.61 14.64
C GLN A 84 5.92 -8.89 15.12
N ARG A 85 5.54 -7.78 14.47
CA ARG A 85 4.33 -7.03 14.83
C ARG A 85 3.06 -7.84 14.60
N LEU A 86 2.99 -8.64 13.53
CA LEU A 86 1.90 -9.58 13.29
C LEU A 86 1.77 -10.59 14.41
N SER A 87 2.89 -11.17 14.86
CA SER A 87 2.88 -12.18 15.93
C SER A 87 2.35 -11.59 17.26
N THR A 88 2.80 -10.37 17.60
CA THR A 88 2.33 -9.67 18.81
C THR A 88 0.87 -9.23 18.69
N ALA A 89 0.47 -8.66 17.55
CA ALA A 89 -0.91 -8.23 17.31
C ALA A 89 -1.88 -9.41 17.29
N TRP A 90 -1.51 -10.52 16.64
CA TRP A 90 -2.34 -11.72 16.55
C TRP A 90 -2.58 -12.37 17.92
N SER A 91 -1.53 -12.40 18.75
CA SER A 91 -1.63 -12.91 20.13
C SER A 91 -2.51 -12.02 21.02
N HIS A 92 -2.65 -10.73 20.67
CA HIS A 92 -3.49 -9.77 21.37
C HIS A 92 -4.96 -9.86 20.90
N ASP A 93 -5.20 -9.76 19.60
CA ASP A 93 -6.51 -9.93 18.96
C ASP A 93 -6.32 -10.39 17.50
N ALA A 94 -6.55 -11.68 17.28
CA ALA A 94 -6.41 -12.32 15.96
C ALA A 94 -7.39 -11.77 14.92
N LEU A 95 -8.64 -11.46 15.30
CA LEU A 95 -9.64 -10.99 14.35
C LEU A 95 -9.34 -9.55 13.91
N THR A 96 -9.01 -8.68 14.86
CA THR A 96 -8.58 -7.31 14.56
C THR A 96 -7.30 -7.33 13.72
N THR A 97 -6.34 -8.19 14.03
CA THR A 97 -5.13 -8.36 13.21
C THR A 97 -5.45 -8.80 11.78
N LEU A 98 -6.36 -9.78 11.59
CA LEU A 98 -6.80 -10.21 10.27
C LEU A 98 -7.45 -9.06 9.48
N LYS A 99 -8.27 -8.24 10.13
CA LYS A 99 -8.84 -7.02 9.53
C LYS A 99 -7.75 -6.03 9.13
N LEU A 100 -6.74 -5.82 9.96
CA LEU A 100 -5.61 -4.94 9.66
C LEU A 100 -4.76 -5.45 8.49
N ILE A 101 -4.57 -6.78 8.36
CA ILE A 101 -3.94 -7.38 7.18
C ILE A 101 -4.74 -7.05 5.90
N CYS A 102 -6.06 -7.12 5.96
CA CYS A 102 -6.93 -6.74 4.84
C CYS A 102 -6.86 -5.22 4.56
N ASN A 103 -6.75 -4.40 5.61
CA ASN A 103 -6.58 -2.95 5.50
C ASN A 103 -5.27 -2.58 4.78
N LEU A 104 -4.16 -3.31 4.98
CA LEU A 104 -2.93 -3.11 4.20
C LEU A 104 -3.23 -3.17 2.71
N ARG A 105 -3.99 -4.18 2.27
CA ARG A 105 -4.23 -4.42 0.85
C ARG A 105 -5.25 -3.50 0.22
N GLY A 106 -6.19 -2.95 0.99
CA GLY A 106 -7.34 -2.19 0.48
C GLY A 106 -6.94 -1.18 -0.61
N VAL A 107 -7.51 -1.33 -1.81
CA VAL A 107 -7.27 -0.45 -2.97
C VAL A 107 -8.55 0.16 -3.53
N ARG A 108 -9.72 -0.38 -3.18
CA ARG A 108 -11.02 0.05 -3.73
C ARG A 108 -11.68 1.13 -2.88
N GLY A 109 -10.88 2.14 -2.52
CA GLY A 109 -11.37 3.24 -1.71
C GLY A 109 -11.32 3.00 -0.20
N THR A 110 -10.73 1.88 0.23
CA THR A 110 -10.45 1.52 1.63
C THR A 110 -8.95 1.25 1.80
N GLY A 111 -8.46 1.15 3.03
CA GLY A 111 -7.12 0.67 3.34
C GLY A 111 -5.94 1.53 2.87
N LYS A 112 -4.74 0.95 3.08
CA LYS A 112 -3.42 1.59 2.87
C LYS A 112 -2.83 1.39 1.49
N SER A 113 -3.40 0.49 0.68
CA SER A 113 -2.86 0.11 -0.64
C SER A 113 -1.39 -0.35 -0.60
N ASP A 114 -0.93 -0.83 0.55
CA ASP A 114 0.39 -1.42 0.74
C ASP A 114 0.39 -2.88 0.27
N LYS A 115 0.80 -3.02 -0.99
CA LYS A 115 0.80 -4.30 -1.69
C LYS A 115 1.91 -5.24 -1.18
N GLU A 116 3.10 -4.73 -0.85
CA GLU A 116 4.20 -5.60 -0.41
C GLU A 116 4.04 -6.00 1.06
N GLY A 117 3.63 -5.07 1.94
CA GLY A 117 3.29 -5.40 3.33
C GLY A 117 2.16 -6.43 3.42
N PHE A 118 1.13 -6.33 2.56
CA PHE A 118 0.10 -7.36 2.46
C PHE A 118 0.67 -8.74 2.05
N TYR A 119 1.57 -8.80 1.06
CA TYR A 119 2.14 -10.09 0.66
C TYR A 119 3.02 -10.70 1.74
N THR A 120 3.75 -9.89 2.50
CA THR A 120 4.45 -10.36 3.71
C THR A 120 3.47 -10.98 4.69
N ALA A 121 2.39 -10.26 5.02
CA ALA A 121 1.38 -10.71 5.96
C ALA A 121 0.61 -11.97 5.47
N ALA A 122 0.30 -12.07 4.18
CA ALA A 122 -0.34 -13.23 3.60
C ALA A 122 0.57 -14.47 3.63
N LEU A 123 1.87 -14.31 3.41
CA LEU A 123 2.84 -15.41 3.54
C LEU A 123 3.02 -15.83 5.00
N TRP A 124 3.03 -14.87 5.93
CA TRP A 124 3.03 -15.14 7.36
C TRP A 124 1.78 -15.91 7.79
N LEU A 125 0.58 -15.48 7.35
CA LEU A 125 -0.66 -16.22 7.57
C LEU A 125 -0.59 -17.63 6.99
N HIS A 126 -0.02 -17.82 5.79
CA HIS A 126 0.14 -19.17 5.25
C HIS A 126 1.05 -20.05 6.11
N GLY A 127 2.11 -19.48 6.69
CA GLY A 127 3.03 -20.22 7.55
C GLY A 127 2.52 -20.50 8.96
N CYS A 128 1.67 -19.63 9.51
CA CYS A 128 1.21 -19.71 10.90
C CYS A 128 -0.28 -20.09 11.06
N HIS A 129 -1.14 -19.61 10.15
CA HIS A 129 -2.61 -19.74 10.19
C HIS A 129 -3.17 -20.08 8.79
N PRO A 130 -2.76 -21.21 8.19
CA PRO A 130 -3.03 -21.53 6.79
C PRO A 130 -4.53 -21.65 6.47
N LYS A 131 -5.34 -22.18 7.39
CA LYS A 131 -6.80 -22.30 7.16
C LYS A 131 -7.46 -20.95 7.18
N THR A 132 -7.02 -20.06 8.08
CA THR A 132 -7.53 -18.69 8.16
C THR A 132 -7.28 -17.93 6.85
N LEU A 133 -6.09 -18.05 6.24
CA LEU A 133 -5.86 -17.46 4.91
C LEU A 133 -6.79 -18.06 3.83
N ALA A 134 -6.87 -19.38 3.77
CA ALA A 134 -7.56 -20.09 2.70
C ALA A 134 -9.11 -19.97 2.78
N CYS A 135 -9.66 -19.86 3.99
CA CYS A 135 -11.11 -19.68 4.19
C CYS A 135 -11.58 -18.26 3.90
N ASN A 136 -10.70 -17.25 3.98
CA ASN A 136 -11.06 -15.84 3.78
C ASN A 136 -10.81 -15.32 2.35
N LEU A 137 -10.46 -16.17 1.38
CA LEU A 137 -10.12 -15.72 0.02
C LEU A 137 -11.24 -14.93 -0.68
N ASP A 138 -12.52 -15.32 -0.49
CA ASP A 138 -13.64 -14.54 -1.04
C ASP A 138 -13.72 -13.14 -0.43
N SER A 139 -13.58 -13.02 0.90
CA SER A 139 -13.53 -11.74 1.60
C SER A 139 -12.32 -10.91 1.15
N LEU A 140 -11.14 -11.51 1.05
CA LEU A 140 -9.91 -10.86 0.56
C LEU A 140 -10.05 -10.29 -0.86
N SER A 141 -10.84 -10.93 -1.73
CA SER A 141 -11.08 -10.48 -3.11
C SER A 141 -11.80 -9.13 -3.20
N LYS A 142 -12.49 -8.72 -2.12
CA LYS A 142 -13.23 -7.44 -2.02
C LYS A 142 -12.29 -6.27 -1.72
N PHE A 143 -11.25 -6.49 -0.91
CA PHE A 143 -10.22 -5.50 -0.60
C PHE A 143 -9.19 -5.32 -1.72
N GLY A 144 -8.73 -6.44 -2.29
CA GLY A 144 -7.64 -6.50 -3.25
C GLY A 144 -8.09 -6.75 -4.70
N TYR A 145 -7.25 -7.48 -5.43
CA TYR A 145 -7.53 -7.97 -6.78
C TYR A 145 -7.42 -9.50 -6.80
N PHE A 146 -8.17 -10.16 -7.68
CA PHE A 146 -8.02 -11.61 -7.91
C PHE A 146 -6.58 -12.03 -8.27
N LYS A 147 -5.77 -11.12 -8.81
CA LYS A 147 -4.34 -11.35 -9.11
C LYS A 147 -3.49 -11.64 -7.87
N ASP A 148 -3.97 -11.26 -6.69
CA ASP A 148 -3.22 -11.41 -5.46
C ASP A 148 -3.09 -12.91 -5.09
N PHE A 149 -4.08 -13.74 -5.44
CA PHE A 149 -4.05 -15.17 -5.09
C PHE A 149 -3.03 -15.99 -5.91
N PRO A 150 -2.96 -15.87 -7.25
CA PRO A 150 -1.86 -16.45 -8.00
C PRO A 150 -0.49 -15.90 -7.58
N GLU A 151 -0.42 -14.64 -7.15
CA GLU A 151 0.83 -14.04 -6.65
C GLU A 151 1.27 -14.63 -5.30
N ILE A 152 0.34 -14.85 -4.37
CA ILE A 152 0.64 -15.54 -3.09
C ILE A 152 1.17 -16.94 -3.36
N LEU A 153 0.49 -17.75 -4.17
CA LEU A 153 0.94 -19.09 -4.54
C LEU A 153 2.30 -19.08 -5.24
N TYR A 154 2.52 -18.09 -6.11
CA TYR A 154 3.80 -17.91 -6.80
C TYR A 154 4.94 -17.58 -5.82
N ARG A 155 4.71 -16.73 -4.83
CA ARG A 155 5.71 -16.36 -3.81
C ARG A 155 5.98 -17.48 -2.82
N ILE A 156 4.98 -18.30 -2.47
CA ILE A 156 5.20 -19.51 -1.67
C ILE A 156 6.17 -20.47 -2.40
N LEU A 157 6.00 -20.62 -3.71
CA LEU A 157 6.86 -21.48 -4.51
C LEU A 157 8.24 -20.88 -4.77
N GLN A 158 8.34 -19.61 -5.17
CA GLN A 158 9.60 -19.02 -5.64
C GLN A 158 10.38 -18.25 -4.57
N GLY A 159 9.77 -18.00 -3.42
CA GLY A 159 10.31 -17.18 -2.35
C GLY A 159 9.76 -15.75 -2.39
N PHE A 160 9.76 -15.11 -1.21
CA PHE A 160 9.25 -13.75 -0.98
C PHE A 160 9.87 -12.71 -1.93
N GLU A 161 11.18 -12.81 -2.14
CA GLU A 161 12.00 -11.82 -2.83
C GLU A 161 11.94 -11.89 -4.36
N ILE A 162 11.22 -12.87 -4.92
CA ILE A 162 11.29 -13.19 -6.35
C ILE A 162 10.98 -11.99 -7.26
N ARG A 163 10.01 -11.14 -6.89
CA ARG A 163 9.64 -9.97 -7.69
C ARG A 163 10.71 -8.89 -7.66
N ARG A 164 11.37 -8.68 -6.52
CA ARG A 164 12.47 -7.73 -6.38
C ARG A 164 13.68 -8.19 -7.20
N VAL A 165 14.02 -9.47 -7.11
CA VAL A 165 15.10 -10.10 -7.90
C VAL A 165 14.83 -9.96 -9.40
N GLN A 166 13.63 -10.37 -9.87
CA GLN A 166 13.25 -10.28 -11.28
C GLN A 166 13.28 -8.84 -11.81
N LYS A 167 12.83 -7.86 -11.01
CA LYS A 167 12.87 -6.44 -11.39
C LYS A 167 14.31 -5.95 -11.54
N SER A 168 15.20 -6.30 -10.60
CA SER A 168 16.62 -5.94 -10.65
C SER A 168 17.31 -6.57 -11.86
N GLU A 169 17.09 -7.86 -12.13
CA GLU A 169 17.63 -8.53 -13.32
C GLU A 169 17.14 -7.89 -14.62
N TRP A 170 15.86 -7.54 -14.70
CA TRP A 170 15.30 -6.86 -15.87
C TRP A 170 15.92 -5.48 -16.07
N GLN A 171 16.10 -4.71 -14.99
CA GLN A 171 16.76 -3.40 -15.05
C GLN A 171 18.21 -3.52 -15.52
N GLN A 172 18.97 -4.51 -15.01
CA GLN A 172 20.33 -4.78 -15.48
C GLN A 172 20.35 -5.15 -16.97
N ARG A 173 19.41 -5.97 -17.44
CA ARG A 173 19.28 -6.31 -18.88
C ARG A 173 18.92 -5.10 -19.73
N LYS A 174 18.05 -4.21 -19.25
CA LYS A 174 17.67 -2.97 -19.93
C LYS A 174 18.85 -1.99 -20.00
N GLY A 175 19.56 -1.79 -18.89
CA GLY A 175 20.75 -0.94 -18.82
C GLY A 175 21.87 -1.40 -19.77
N ARG A 176 22.04 -2.72 -19.96
CA ARG A 176 22.96 -3.29 -20.96
C ARG A 176 22.57 -3.04 -22.41
N ARG A 177 21.29 -2.77 -22.71
CA ARG A 177 20.82 -2.43 -24.06
C ARG A 177 20.96 -0.93 -24.38
N SER A 178 21.00 -0.09 -23.36
CA SER A 178 21.29 1.35 -23.45
C SER A 178 22.78 1.62 -23.19
N GLY A 179 23.67 1.00 -23.98
CA GLY A 179 25.06 1.47 -24.06
C GLY A 179 25.10 2.93 -24.54
N PRO A 180 26.14 3.71 -24.19
CA PRO A 180 26.19 5.13 -24.51
C PRO A 180 26.03 5.30 -26.02
N ARG A 181 24.95 6.00 -26.41
CA ARG A 181 24.89 6.63 -27.72
C ARG A 181 26.15 7.47 -27.82
N SER A 182 27.06 7.12 -28.73
CA SER A 182 28.21 7.92 -29.09
C SER A 182 27.72 9.23 -29.73
N GLY A 183 27.27 10.16 -28.90
CA GLY A 183 27.13 11.58 -29.20
C GLY A 183 28.33 12.26 -28.55
N GLY A 184 29.18 12.88 -29.38
CA GLY A 184 30.35 13.60 -28.89
C GLY A 184 29.96 14.72 -27.94
N GLY A 185 30.64 14.79 -26.80
CA GLY A 185 30.48 15.85 -25.82
C GLY A 185 31.56 15.73 -24.76
N ARG A 186 32.48 16.70 -24.75
CA ARG A 186 33.69 16.75 -23.94
C ARG A 186 33.35 16.86 -22.45
N GLY A 187 34.08 16.15 -21.59
CA GLY A 187 34.05 16.36 -20.14
C GLY A 187 35.03 15.43 -19.42
N ARG A 188 36.12 16.00 -18.92
CA ARG A 188 37.28 15.32 -18.34
C ARG A 188 36.95 14.71 -16.97
N ALA A 189 37.45 13.50 -16.70
CA ALA A 189 38.00 13.15 -15.39
C ALA A 189 39.12 12.12 -15.60
N ARG A 190 40.33 12.51 -15.20
CA ARG A 190 41.59 11.76 -15.31
C ARG A 190 41.68 10.77 -14.14
N ALA A 191 42.04 9.52 -14.43
CA ALA A 191 42.77 8.65 -13.51
C ALA A 191 43.90 7.96 -14.30
N PRO A 192 45.12 7.84 -13.75
CA PRO A 192 46.32 7.58 -14.53
C PRO A 192 46.48 6.09 -14.83
N PHE A 193 46.54 5.77 -16.13
CA PHE A 193 47.04 4.49 -16.63
C PHE A 193 48.56 4.49 -16.60
N TYR A 194 49.16 3.44 -16.04
CA TYR A 194 50.55 3.09 -16.30
C TYR A 194 50.73 2.89 -17.81
N ILE A 195 51.67 3.64 -18.37
CA ILE A 195 52.06 3.63 -19.77
C ILE A 195 52.97 2.42 -19.99
N ASP A 196 52.52 1.45 -20.76
CA ASP A 196 53.43 0.56 -21.50
C ASP A 196 53.54 1.07 -22.94
N LEU A 197 54.73 1.58 -23.25
CA LEU A 197 55.15 2.10 -24.53
C LEU A 197 55.57 0.94 -25.43
N SER A 198 54.64 0.33 -26.16
CA SER A 198 54.95 -0.21 -27.48
C SER A 198 53.70 -0.47 -28.31
N ARG A 199 53.43 0.41 -29.28
CA ARG A 199 53.14 0.07 -30.68
C ARG A 199 52.71 1.31 -31.46
N SER A 200 53.45 1.54 -32.54
CA SER A 200 53.30 2.68 -33.43
C SER A 200 51.92 2.70 -34.11
N SER A 201 51.36 3.90 -34.17
CA SER A 201 50.14 4.23 -34.91
C SER A 201 50.42 4.21 -36.41
N HIS A 202 49.82 3.28 -37.14
CA HIS A 202 49.54 3.42 -38.57
C HIS A 202 48.07 3.77 -38.78
N LYS A 203 47.78 5.06 -39.03
CA LYS A 203 46.48 5.55 -39.51
C LYS A 203 46.26 5.09 -40.96
N GLY A 204 45.59 3.95 -41.13
CA GLY A 204 45.12 3.46 -42.42
C GLY A 204 43.77 4.07 -42.83
N ARG A 205 43.75 4.78 -43.97
CA ARG A 205 42.55 5.23 -44.70
C ARG A 205 41.53 4.09 -44.86
N GLY A 206 40.27 4.34 -44.52
CA GLY A 206 39.18 3.36 -44.58
C GLY A 206 38.88 2.90 -46.02
N ARG A 207 39.32 1.69 -46.38
CA ARG A 207 38.83 0.96 -47.55
C ARG A 207 37.35 0.59 -47.33
N LYS A 208 36.44 1.03 -48.21
CA LYS A 208 35.08 0.48 -48.29
C LYS A 208 35.19 -1.03 -48.56
N LYS A 209 34.75 -1.86 -47.61
CA LYS A 209 34.82 -3.33 -47.73
C LYS A 209 33.82 -3.82 -48.80
N PRO A 210 34.18 -4.81 -49.64
CA PRO A 210 33.35 -5.29 -50.75
C PRO A 210 32.05 -5.95 -50.30
N ALA A 211 30.98 -5.88 -51.11
CA ALA A 211 29.63 -6.35 -50.79
C ALA A 211 29.56 -7.84 -50.37
N ALA A 212 30.36 -8.71 -50.98
CA ALA A 212 30.48 -10.12 -50.61
C ALA A 212 30.91 -10.34 -49.13
N THR A 213 31.66 -9.41 -48.53
CA THR A 213 32.00 -9.46 -47.10
C THR A 213 30.87 -8.97 -46.20
N ARG A 214 29.90 -8.22 -46.72
CA ARG A 214 28.70 -7.79 -46.00
C ARG A 214 27.69 -8.94 -45.94
N GLU A 215 27.47 -9.63 -47.05
CA GLU A 215 26.57 -10.79 -47.12
C GLU A 215 27.04 -11.92 -46.19
N MET A 216 28.32 -12.27 -46.22
CA MET A 216 28.89 -13.27 -45.30
C MET A 216 28.79 -12.86 -43.82
N ARG A 217 28.90 -11.56 -43.51
CA ARG A 217 28.69 -11.03 -42.14
C ARG A 217 27.22 -11.12 -41.72
N ILE A 218 26.28 -10.86 -42.63
CA ILE A 218 24.84 -10.97 -42.38
C ILE A 218 24.49 -12.45 -42.13
N ALA A 219 24.92 -13.37 -43.01
CA ALA A 219 24.68 -14.80 -42.85
C ALA A 219 25.26 -15.36 -41.53
N ASN A 220 26.49 -14.96 -41.16
CA ASN A 220 27.09 -15.36 -39.88
C ASN A 220 26.34 -14.76 -38.67
N ALA A 221 25.84 -13.53 -38.78
CA ALA A 221 25.02 -12.91 -37.75
C ALA A 221 23.65 -13.59 -37.61
N GLU A 222 23.02 -13.96 -38.72
CA GLU A 222 21.76 -14.72 -38.76
C GLU A 222 21.92 -16.11 -38.15
N LYS A 223 22.98 -16.85 -38.52
CA LYS A 223 23.30 -18.15 -37.92
C LYS A 223 23.50 -18.02 -36.41
N ARG A 224 24.28 -17.04 -35.95
CA ARG A 224 24.46 -16.77 -34.51
C ARG A 224 23.15 -16.40 -33.81
N ASN A 225 22.28 -15.65 -34.48
CA ASN A 225 20.97 -15.29 -33.94
C ASN A 225 20.05 -16.52 -33.84
N GLN A 226 20.11 -17.43 -34.81
CA GLN A 226 19.37 -18.68 -34.82
C GLN A 226 19.83 -19.61 -33.70
N GLU A 227 21.14 -19.84 -33.56
CA GLU A 227 21.72 -20.63 -32.46
C GLU A 227 21.34 -20.07 -31.08
N LYS A 228 21.42 -18.73 -30.92
CA LYS A 228 20.99 -18.05 -29.70
C LYS A 228 19.49 -18.21 -29.43
N LYS A 229 18.66 -18.16 -30.47
CA LYS A 229 17.20 -18.34 -30.39
C LYS A 229 16.85 -19.77 -29.98
N GLU A 230 17.54 -20.75 -30.53
CA GLU A 230 17.38 -22.18 -30.19
C GLU A 230 17.79 -22.45 -28.75
N LYS A 231 18.97 -21.98 -28.34
CA LYS A 231 19.42 -22.08 -26.94
C LYS A 231 18.41 -21.43 -25.98
N ALA A 232 17.98 -20.20 -26.26
CA ALA A 232 16.97 -19.52 -25.44
C ALA A 232 15.60 -20.22 -25.45
N SER A 233 15.27 -20.99 -26.50
CA SER A 233 14.06 -21.82 -26.53
C SER A 233 14.20 -23.02 -25.61
N LEU A 234 15.34 -23.71 -25.66
CA LEU A 234 15.64 -24.85 -24.81
C LEU A 234 15.67 -24.44 -23.33
N ASP A 235 16.37 -23.35 -23.00
CA ASP A 235 16.46 -22.82 -21.64
C ASP A 235 15.05 -22.51 -21.07
N ARG A 236 14.17 -21.90 -21.88
CA ARG A 236 12.77 -21.64 -21.47
C ARG A 236 11.95 -22.91 -21.26
N LYS A 237 12.22 -23.97 -22.06
CA LYS A 237 11.54 -25.26 -21.90
C LYS A 237 12.00 -25.98 -20.63
N LEU A 238 13.30 -25.98 -20.36
CA LEU A 238 13.88 -26.54 -19.13
C LEU A 238 13.35 -25.80 -17.89
N GLU A 239 13.33 -24.47 -17.94
CA GLU A 239 12.80 -23.64 -16.85
C GLU A 239 11.31 -23.90 -16.60
N LYS A 240 10.50 -24.05 -17.66
CA LYS A 240 9.09 -24.44 -17.54
C LYS A 240 8.92 -25.79 -16.85
N ILE A 241 9.72 -26.79 -17.23
CA ILE A 241 9.68 -28.13 -16.62
C ILE A 241 10.09 -28.07 -15.15
N SER A 242 11.16 -27.31 -14.84
CA SER A 242 11.65 -27.10 -13.48
C SER A 242 10.57 -26.49 -12.58
N MET A 243 9.93 -25.40 -13.02
CA MET A 243 8.84 -24.76 -12.30
C MET A 243 7.64 -25.70 -12.08
N GLY A 244 7.24 -26.44 -13.12
CA GLY A 244 6.13 -27.39 -13.02
C GLY A 244 6.42 -28.53 -12.04
N LYS A 245 7.64 -29.07 -12.05
CA LYS A 245 8.08 -30.08 -11.07
C LYS A 245 8.03 -29.53 -9.65
N LYS A 246 8.54 -28.32 -9.42
CA LYS A 246 8.52 -27.67 -8.10
C LYS A 246 7.09 -27.48 -7.58
N ALA A 247 6.18 -27.02 -8.43
CA ALA A 247 4.76 -26.86 -8.10
C ALA A 247 4.11 -28.20 -7.73
N PHE A 248 4.33 -29.23 -8.56
CA PHE A 248 3.81 -30.57 -8.34
C PHE A 248 4.32 -31.19 -7.03
N THR A 249 5.63 -31.08 -6.77
CA THR A 249 6.24 -31.57 -5.53
C THR A 249 5.66 -30.86 -4.32
N ARG A 250 5.54 -29.52 -4.35
CA ARG A 250 4.95 -28.77 -3.23
C ARG A 250 3.48 -29.15 -3.02
N TYR A 251 2.67 -29.24 -4.08
CA TYR A 251 1.27 -29.66 -3.99
C TYR A 251 1.11 -31.07 -3.42
N SER A 252 2.03 -31.99 -3.72
CA SER A 252 1.95 -33.38 -3.26
C SER A 252 2.39 -33.56 -1.80
N GLN A 253 3.35 -32.75 -1.34
CA GLN A 253 4.02 -32.94 -0.05
C GLN A 253 3.55 -31.99 1.04
N ASP A 254 3.07 -30.79 0.68
CA ASP A 254 2.61 -29.79 1.64
C ASP A 254 1.07 -29.70 1.66
N PRO A 255 0.41 -30.21 2.72
CA PRO A 255 -1.05 -30.17 2.83
C PRO A 255 -1.60 -28.74 2.91
N ASP A 256 -0.87 -27.78 3.50
CA ASP A 256 -1.33 -26.40 3.65
C ASP A 256 -1.29 -25.68 2.31
N TYR A 257 -0.21 -25.86 1.54
CA TYR A 257 -0.13 -25.33 0.17
C TYR A 257 -1.19 -25.95 -0.73
N ARG A 258 -1.39 -27.27 -0.65
CA ARG A 258 -2.45 -27.96 -1.40
C ARG A 258 -3.82 -27.37 -1.07
N PHE A 259 -4.13 -27.20 0.21
CA PHE A 259 -5.41 -26.63 0.64
C PHE A 259 -5.60 -25.22 0.09
N LEU A 260 -4.59 -24.34 0.23
CA LEU A 260 -4.66 -22.99 -0.33
C LEU A 260 -4.83 -23.00 -1.86
N HIS A 261 -4.08 -23.84 -2.57
CA HIS A 261 -4.17 -23.98 -4.03
C HIS A 261 -5.58 -24.40 -4.48
N GLU A 262 -6.17 -25.37 -3.78
CA GLU A 262 -7.53 -25.83 -4.02
C GLU A 262 -8.57 -24.75 -3.76
N ARG A 263 -8.45 -24.02 -2.64
CA ARG A 263 -9.36 -22.90 -2.31
C ARG A 263 -9.25 -21.75 -3.31
N VAL A 264 -8.05 -21.44 -3.80
CA VAL A 264 -7.86 -20.46 -4.90
C VAL A 264 -8.53 -20.97 -6.18
N SER A 265 -8.41 -22.25 -6.47
CA SER A 265 -9.01 -22.87 -7.66
C SER A 265 -10.55 -22.88 -7.58
N ASP A 266 -11.12 -23.17 -6.41
CA ASP A 266 -12.55 -23.09 -6.12
C ASP A 266 -13.05 -21.66 -6.37
N LEU A 267 -12.40 -20.67 -5.77
CA LEU A 267 -12.77 -19.26 -5.90
C LEU A 267 -12.85 -18.83 -7.36
N PHE A 268 -11.81 -19.12 -8.17
CA PHE A 268 -11.86 -18.79 -9.59
C PHE A 268 -12.97 -19.54 -10.32
N ALA A 269 -13.16 -20.84 -10.06
CA ALA A 269 -14.19 -21.62 -10.72
C ALA A 269 -15.60 -21.07 -10.40
N ASP A 270 -15.89 -20.74 -9.15
CA ASP A 270 -17.19 -20.24 -8.71
C ASP A 270 -17.52 -18.87 -9.33
N TYR A 271 -16.56 -17.94 -9.33
CA TYR A 271 -16.76 -16.64 -9.97
C TYR A 271 -16.89 -16.77 -11.49
N LEU A 272 -16.10 -17.63 -12.14
CA LEU A 272 -16.18 -17.82 -13.59
C LEU A 272 -17.51 -18.47 -14.02
N LYS A 273 -18.07 -19.40 -13.23
CA LYS A 273 -19.40 -19.97 -13.46
C LYS A 273 -20.48 -18.90 -13.37
N LYS A 274 -20.48 -18.09 -12.30
CA LYS A 274 -21.41 -16.96 -12.14
C LYS A 274 -21.26 -15.92 -13.26
N ASP A 275 -20.03 -15.61 -13.64
CA ASP A 275 -19.75 -14.67 -14.73
C ASP A 275 -20.30 -15.19 -16.08
N LEU A 276 -20.27 -16.50 -16.33
CA LEU A 276 -20.89 -17.11 -17.52
C LEU A 276 -22.43 -17.08 -17.47
N GLU A 277 -23.03 -17.23 -16.28
CA GLU A 277 -24.47 -17.06 -16.09
C GLU A 277 -24.90 -15.62 -16.39
N PHE A 278 -24.14 -14.62 -15.90
CA PHE A 278 -24.36 -13.20 -16.22
C PHE A 278 -24.14 -12.91 -17.71
N LEU A 279 -23.16 -13.56 -18.34
CA LEU A 279 -22.96 -13.42 -19.78
C LEU A 279 -24.15 -13.97 -20.57
N THR A 280 -24.64 -15.15 -20.20
CA THR A 280 -25.76 -15.83 -20.88
C THR A 280 -27.07 -15.07 -20.70
N SER A 281 -27.29 -14.49 -19.53
CA SER A 281 -28.48 -13.68 -19.22
C SER A 281 -28.41 -12.23 -19.71
N GLY A 282 -27.29 -11.81 -20.30
CA GLY A 282 -27.09 -10.44 -20.80
C GLY A 282 -26.75 -9.40 -19.73
N GLU A 283 -26.61 -9.80 -18.46
CA GLU A 283 -26.26 -8.95 -17.31
C GLU A 283 -24.75 -8.63 -17.26
N THR A 284 -24.20 -8.13 -18.37
CA THR A 284 -22.76 -7.94 -18.57
C THR A 284 -22.08 -7.00 -17.57
N ASN A 285 -22.83 -6.13 -16.91
CA ASN A 285 -22.36 -5.23 -15.85
C ASN A 285 -22.08 -5.92 -14.51
N LYS A 286 -22.61 -7.12 -14.29
CA LYS A 286 -22.37 -7.92 -13.07
C LYS A 286 -21.15 -8.84 -13.19
N ILE A 287 -20.59 -8.99 -14.39
CA ILE A 287 -19.41 -9.82 -14.64
C ILE A 287 -18.21 -9.29 -13.83
N SER A 288 -17.62 -10.19 -13.05
CA SER A 288 -16.48 -9.90 -12.21
C SER A 288 -15.16 -9.77 -13.00
N LEU A 289 -14.11 -9.32 -12.31
CA LEU A 289 -12.75 -9.32 -12.88
C LEU A 289 -12.01 -10.66 -12.70
N ALA A 290 -12.69 -11.74 -12.27
CA ALA A 290 -12.06 -13.05 -12.11
C ALA A 290 -11.46 -13.53 -13.44
N ALA A 291 -12.18 -13.40 -14.56
CA ALA A 291 -11.67 -13.78 -15.88
C ALA A 291 -10.43 -12.95 -16.31
N LYS A 292 -10.32 -11.68 -15.90
CA LYS A 292 -9.14 -10.85 -16.17
C LYS A 292 -7.89 -11.44 -15.52
N TRP A 293 -8.02 -11.94 -14.29
CA TRP A 293 -6.89 -12.34 -13.46
C TRP A 293 -6.69 -13.86 -13.35
N CYS A 294 -7.64 -14.67 -13.81
CA CYS A 294 -7.45 -16.09 -14.00
C CYS A 294 -6.22 -16.31 -14.91
N PRO A 295 -5.24 -17.14 -14.51
CA PRO A 295 -4.08 -17.42 -15.33
C PRO A 295 -4.49 -17.89 -16.73
N SER A 296 -3.84 -17.37 -17.76
CA SER A 296 -3.94 -17.93 -19.11
C SER A 296 -3.06 -19.16 -19.21
N LEU A 297 -3.42 -20.12 -20.07
CA LEU A 297 -2.56 -21.24 -20.40
C LEU A 297 -1.16 -20.75 -20.79
N ASP A 298 -0.14 -21.38 -20.22
CA ASP A 298 1.27 -21.06 -20.44
C ASP A 298 1.70 -19.63 -20.03
N SER A 299 0.86 -18.92 -19.28
CA SER A 299 1.27 -17.70 -18.58
C SER A 299 2.36 -17.99 -17.53
N SER A 300 3.05 -16.95 -17.06
CA SER A 300 4.05 -17.09 -15.99
C SER A 300 3.47 -17.75 -14.73
N PHE A 301 2.27 -17.34 -14.33
CA PHE A 301 1.57 -17.95 -13.20
C PHE A 301 1.20 -19.41 -13.47
N ASP A 302 0.63 -19.73 -14.63
CA ASP A 302 0.26 -21.11 -14.96
C ASP A 302 1.47 -22.05 -15.00
N LYS A 303 2.57 -21.61 -15.62
CA LYS A 303 3.83 -22.37 -15.66
C LYS A 303 4.41 -22.63 -14.27
N ALA A 304 4.19 -21.70 -13.35
CA ALA A 304 4.74 -21.79 -12.00
C ALA A 304 3.81 -22.47 -10.99
N THR A 305 2.50 -22.47 -11.19
CA THR A 305 1.51 -22.91 -10.18
C THR A 305 0.58 -24.02 -10.66
N LEU A 306 0.54 -24.29 -11.97
CA LEU A 306 -0.37 -25.25 -12.62
C LEU A 306 -1.87 -24.96 -12.37
N LEU A 307 -2.21 -23.74 -11.97
CA LEU A 307 -3.58 -23.34 -11.60
C LEU A 307 -4.61 -23.55 -12.71
N CYS A 308 -4.26 -23.41 -14.00
CA CYS A 308 -5.26 -23.54 -15.07
C CYS A 308 -5.87 -24.94 -15.11
N GLU A 309 -5.07 -25.97 -14.82
CA GLU A 309 -5.59 -27.34 -14.79
C GLU A 309 -6.60 -27.52 -13.66
N SER A 310 -6.24 -27.07 -12.45
CA SER A 310 -7.07 -27.19 -11.26
C SER A 310 -8.39 -26.43 -11.38
N ILE A 311 -8.36 -25.21 -11.95
CA ILE A 311 -9.56 -24.41 -12.23
C ILE A 311 -10.40 -25.08 -13.32
N ALA A 312 -9.77 -25.55 -14.41
CA ALA A 312 -10.49 -26.18 -15.51
C ALA A 312 -11.24 -27.45 -15.08
N ARG A 313 -10.61 -28.29 -14.25
CA ARG A 313 -11.23 -29.51 -13.70
C ARG A 313 -12.46 -29.21 -12.83
N ARG A 314 -12.51 -28.07 -12.14
CA ARG A 314 -13.67 -27.65 -11.32
C ARG A 314 -14.83 -27.08 -12.15
N ILE A 315 -14.52 -26.47 -13.28
CA ILE A 315 -15.54 -25.97 -14.21
C ILE A 315 -16.09 -27.10 -15.08
N PHE A 316 -15.25 -28.04 -15.49
CA PHE A 316 -15.60 -29.16 -16.35
C PHE A 316 -15.32 -30.52 -15.69
N PRO A 317 -15.94 -30.86 -14.54
CA PRO A 317 -15.69 -32.10 -13.82
C PRO A 317 -16.15 -33.33 -14.63
N ARG A 318 -15.43 -34.45 -14.52
CA ARG A 318 -15.73 -35.67 -15.32
C ARG A 318 -17.16 -36.16 -15.09
N GLU A 319 -17.62 -36.05 -13.85
CA GLU A 319 -18.92 -36.53 -13.38
C GLU A 319 -20.09 -35.77 -14.01
N SER A 320 -19.86 -34.54 -14.50
CA SER A 320 -20.89 -33.72 -15.13
C SER A 320 -20.82 -33.71 -16.67
N PHE A 321 -19.81 -34.34 -17.27
CA PHE A 321 -19.53 -34.26 -18.70
C PHE A 321 -19.23 -35.65 -19.28
N PRO A 322 -20.25 -36.34 -19.84
CA PRO A 322 -20.11 -37.70 -20.38
C PRO A 322 -19.01 -37.85 -21.44
N GLU A 323 -18.65 -36.77 -22.15
CA GLU A 323 -17.57 -36.78 -23.15
C GLU A 323 -16.16 -37.06 -22.56
N TYR A 324 -16.03 -37.09 -21.24
CA TYR A 324 -14.80 -37.40 -20.51
C TYR A 324 -14.80 -38.79 -19.86
N GLU A 325 -15.87 -39.56 -19.99
CA GLU A 325 -15.91 -40.94 -19.54
C GLU A 325 -14.89 -41.80 -20.32
N GLY A 326 -14.10 -42.60 -19.60
CA GLY A 326 -13.03 -43.43 -20.20
C GLY A 326 -11.84 -42.66 -20.79
N VAL A 327 -11.82 -41.32 -20.77
CA VAL A 327 -10.69 -40.53 -21.29
C VAL A 327 -9.51 -40.58 -20.32
N GLU A 328 -8.31 -40.87 -20.84
CA GLU A 328 -7.07 -40.86 -20.07
C GLU A 328 -6.81 -39.50 -19.37
N GLU A 329 -6.24 -39.51 -18.17
CA GLU A 329 -5.98 -38.31 -17.35
C GLU A 329 -5.26 -37.18 -18.10
N ALA A 330 -4.20 -37.50 -18.86
CA ALA A 330 -3.45 -36.49 -19.61
C ALA A 330 -4.30 -35.83 -20.71
N HIS A 331 -5.11 -36.63 -21.41
CA HIS A 331 -6.01 -36.15 -22.46
C HIS A 331 -7.18 -35.34 -21.88
N TYR A 332 -7.75 -35.77 -20.75
CA TYR A 332 -8.77 -35.02 -20.03
C TYR A 332 -8.25 -33.65 -19.60
N ALA A 333 -7.10 -33.61 -18.91
CA ALA A 333 -6.45 -32.37 -18.47
C ALA A 333 -6.19 -31.39 -19.63
N TYR A 334 -5.71 -31.91 -20.78
CA TYR A 334 -5.51 -31.11 -21.99
C TYR A 334 -6.83 -30.51 -22.51
N ARG A 335 -7.89 -31.33 -22.64
CA ARG A 335 -9.19 -30.91 -23.17
C ARG A 335 -9.86 -29.85 -22.29
N VAL A 336 -9.91 -30.05 -20.98
CA VAL A 336 -10.57 -29.08 -20.07
C VAL A 336 -9.82 -27.75 -20.00
N ARG A 337 -8.49 -27.78 -20.08
CA ARG A 337 -7.66 -26.56 -20.15
C ARG A 337 -7.93 -25.76 -21.42
N ASP A 338 -7.99 -26.42 -22.57
CA ASP A 338 -8.33 -25.74 -23.83
C ASP A 338 -9.77 -25.18 -23.80
N ARG A 339 -10.71 -25.93 -23.19
CA ARG A 339 -12.10 -25.51 -23.00
C ARG A 339 -12.21 -24.29 -22.10
N LEU A 340 -11.51 -24.26 -20.96
CA LEU A 340 -11.40 -23.08 -20.08
C LEU A 340 -10.96 -21.85 -20.86
N ARG A 341 -9.93 -21.98 -21.71
CA ARG A 341 -9.47 -20.86 -22.55
C ARG A 341 -10.56 -20.41 -23.53
N LYS A 342 -11.09 -21.32 -24.34
CA LYS A 342 -11.96 -20.97 -25.49
C LYS A 342 -13.39 -20.63 -25.10
N GLN A 343 -13.98 -21.42 -24.20
CA GLN A 343 -15.40 -21.32 -23.85
C GLN A 343 -15.66 -20.42 -22.64
N VAL A 344 -14.65 -20.15 -21.80
CA VAL A 344 -14.82 -19.33 -20.58
C VAL A 344 -14.04 -18.03 -20.68
N LEU A 345 -12.71 -18.08 -20.75
CA LEU A 345 -11.89 -16.88 -20.62
C LEU A 345 -11.99 -15.94 -21.84
N VAL A 346 -12.01 -16.47 -23.06
CA VAL A 346 -12.15 -15.66 -24.28
C VAL A 346 -13.46 -14.84 -24.32
N PRO A 347 -14.65 -15.44 -24.17
CA PRO A 347 -15.90 -14.67 -24.22
C PRO A 347 -16.00 -13.67 -23.05
N LEU A 348 -15.66 -14.07 -21.82
CA LEU A 348 -15.70 -13.16 -20.66
C LEU A 348 -14.75 -11.96 -20.82
N ARG A 349 -13.50 -12.19 -21.27
CA ARG A 349 -12.54 -11.09 -21.48
C ARG A 349 -12.94 -10.16 -22.62
N LYS A 350 -13.60 -10.67 -23.65
CA LYS A 350 -14.17 -9.85 -24.74
C LYS A 350 -15.25 -8.93 -24.20
N THR A 351 -16.17 -9.46 -23.37
CA THR A 351 -17.25 -8.69 -22.76
C THR A 351 -16.73 -7.63 -21.77
N LEU A 352 -15.66 -7.93 -21.03
CA LEU A 352 -15.00 -6.97 -20.13
C LEU A 352 -14.31 -5.80 -20.86
N GLN A 353 -14.14 -5.86 -22.18
CA GLN A 353 -13.51 -4.82 -23.01
C GLN A 353 -12.17 -4.32 -22.46
N LEU A 354 -11.31 -5.25 -22.05
CA LEU A 354 -10.00 -4.96 -21.48
C LEU A 354 -9.06 -4.36 -22.55
N PRO A 355 -8.27 -3.32 -22.24
CA PRO A 355 -7.37 -2.71 -23.22
C PRO A 355 -6.39 -3.72 -23.82
N GLU A 356 -5.93 -4.69 -23.02
CA GLU A 356 -4.99 -5.73 -23.45
C GLU A 356 -5.53 -6.60 -24.60
N VAL A 357 -6.85 -6.76 -24.71
CA VAL A 357 -7.50 -7.53 -25.80
C VAL A 357 -7.35 -6.78 -27.13
N TYR A 358 -7.67 -5.48 -27.15
CA TYR A 358 -7.54 -4.64 -28.34
C TYR A 358 -6.09 -4.42 -28.74
N MET A 359 -5.22 -4.15 -27.76
CA MET A 359 -3.78 -3.96 -27.97
C MET A 359 -3.14 -5.21 -28.58
N GLY A 360 -3.50 -6.40 -28.08
CA GLY A 360 -3.01 -7.68 -28.60
C GLY A 360 -3.49 -7.97 -30.02
N ALA A 361 -4.73 -7.59 -30.35
CA ALA A 361 -5.31 -7.71 -31.69
C ALA A 361 -4.86 -6.59 -32.66
N LYS A 362 -4.15 -5.57 -32.17
CA LYS A 362 -3.84 -4.32 -32.90
C LYS A 362 -5.09 -3.56 -33.39
N GLU A 363 -6.23 -3.76 -32.72
CA GLU A 363 -7.50 -3.10 -33.01
C GLU A 363 -7.62 -1.77 -32.25
N TRP A 364 -6.65 -0.87 -32.46
CA TRP A 364 -6.56 0.39 -31.73
C TRP A 364 -7.83 1.24 -31.87
N GLY A 365 -8.39 1.32 -33.08
CA GLY A 365 -9.60 2.09 -33.41
C GLY A 365 -10.86 1.68 -32.64
N SER A 366 -10.89 0.47 -32.05
CA SER A 366 -12.02 -0.05 -31.28
C SER A 366 -11.81 0.04 -29.76
N LEU A 367 -10.63 0.48 -29.29
CA LEU A 367 -10.29 0.52 -27.87
C LEU A 367 -11.16 1.57 -27.15
N PRO A 368 -11.92 1.19 -26.10
CA PRO A 368 -12.79 2.10 -25.35
C PRO A 368 -12.04 2.78 -24.20
N TYR A 369 -11.44 3.95 -24.45
CA TYR A 369 -10.64 4.68 -23.45
C TYR A 369 -11.38 4.98 -22.14
N ASN A 370 -12.70 5.23 -22.20
CA ASN A 370 -13.56 5.47 -21.04
C ASN A 370 -13.68 4.24 -20.09
N ARG A 371 -13.36 3.04 -20.56
CA ARG A 371 -13.36 1.80 -19.76
C ARG A 371 -11.98 1.42 -19.24
N VAL A 372 -10.93 2.15 -19.62
CA VAL A 372 -9.56 1.87 -19.16
C VAL A 372 -9.43 2.27 -17.69
N ALA A 373 -9.10 1.29 -16.85
CA ALA A 373 -8.87 1.50 -15.43
C ALA A 373 -7.67 2.44 -15.16
N SER A 374 -7.67 3.12 -14.01
CA SER A 374 -6.69 4.18 -13.69
C SER A 374 -5.23 3.73 -13.78
N VAL A 375 -4.92 2.54 -13.25
CA VAL A 375 -3.58 1.95 -13.26
C VAL A 375 -3.16 1.53 -14.68
N ALA A 376 -4.10 0.99 -15.47
CA ALA A 376 -3.85 0.65 -16.86
C ALA A 376 -3.62 1.90 -17.70
N MET A 377 -4.37 2.99 -17.43
CA MET A 377 -4.18 4.27 -18.11
C MET A 377 -2.77 4.83 -17.84
N LYS A 378 -2.33 4.86 -16.58
CA LYS A 378 -0.95 5.22 -16.21
C LYS A 378 0.08 4.36 -16.94
N SER A 379 -0.14 3.05 -17.01
CA SER A 379 0.83 2.10 -17.58
C SER A 379 0.90 2.12 -19.11
N TYR A 380 -0.20 2.43 -19.80
CA TYR A 380 -0.31 2.26 -21.25
C TYR A 380 -0.41 3.57 -22.02
N LYS A 381 -0.49 4.73 -21.35
CA LYS A 381 -0.60 6.05 -22.01
C LYS A 381 0.44 6.29 -23.12
N GLU A 382 1.70 5.89 -22.92
CA GLU A 382 2.74 6.02 -23.95
C GLU A 382 2.47 5.12 -25.17
N ILE A 383 1.94 3.92 -24.93
CA ILE A 383 1.57 3.00 -26.00
C ILE A 383 0.39 3.57 -26.79
N PHE A 384 -0.59 4.16 -26.10
CA PHE A 384 -1.73 4.82 -26.74
C PHE A 384 -1.28 6.00 -27.60
N LEU A 385 -0.35 6.83 -27.12
CA LEU A 385 0.23 7.93 -27.89
C LEU A 385 0.96 7.44 -29.14
N ASN A 386 1.69 6.33 -29.05
CA ASN A 386 2.47 5.82 -30.18
C ASN A 386 1.61 5.15 -31.27
N HIS A 387 0.44 4.60 -30.90
CA HIS A 387 -0.37 3.79 -31.81
C HIS A 387 -1.73 4.40 -32.18
N ASP A 388 -2.26 5.34 -31.40
CA ASP A 388 -3.58 5.94 -31.61
C ASP A 388 -3.65 7.38 -31.03
N ALA A 389 -2.66 8.19 -31.41
CA ALA A 389 -2.45 9.54 -30.87
C ALA A 389 -3.70 10.42 -31.00
N GLU A 390 -4.34 10.46 -32.17
CA GLU A 390 -5.45 11.37 -32.46
C GLU A 390 -6.68 11.09 -31.59
N ARG A 391 -7.14 9.83 -31.53
CA ARG A 391 -8.30 9.45 -30.69
C ARG A 391 -7.96 9.60 -29.21
N PHE A 392 -6.74 9.29 -28.81
CA PHE A 392 -6.33 9.43 -27.42
C PHE A 392 -6.28 10.91 -26.99
N GLN A 393 -5.70 11.80 -27.81
CA GLN A 393 -5.70 13.23 -27.53
C GLN A 393 -7.12 13.81 -27.50
N LYS A 394 -7.99 13.39 -28.44
CA LYS A 394 -9.41 13.75 -28.40
C LYS A 394 -10.07 13.31 -27.09
N TYR A 395 -9.83 12.09 -26.64
CA TYR A 395 -10.34 11.58 -25.37
C TYR A 395 -9.85 12.40 -24.17
N LEU A 396 -8.58 12.82 -24.14
CA LEU A 396 -8.05 13.68 -23.07
C LEU A 396 -8.67 15.08 -23.10
N GLN A 397 -8.91 15.64 -24.29
CA GLN A 397 -9.59 16.92 -24.44
C GLN A 397 -11.06 16.83 -24.00
N ASP A 398 -11.78 15.79 -24.42
CA ASP A 398 -13.15 15.52 -23.97
C ASP A 398 -13.20 15.35 -22.44
N ALA A 399 -12.18 14.74 -21.82
CA ALA A 399 -12.09 14.60 -20.38
C ALA A 399 -11.84 15.95 -19.67
N ARG A 400 -11.01 16.82 -20.26
CA ARG A 400 -10.75 18.17 -19.77
C ARG A 400 -12.00 19.04 -19.79
N GLU A 401 -12.80 18.91 -20.85
CA GLU A 401 -14.08 19.59 -21.04
C GLU A 401 -15.24 18.96 -20.24
N GLY A 402 -15.00 17.84 -19.55
CA GLY A 402 -16.01 17.16 -18.72
C GLY A 402 -17.00 16.30 -19.52
N LYS A 403 -16.80 16.12 -20.83
CA LYS A 403 -17.62 15.25 -21.71
C LYS A 403 -17.42 13.76 -21.41
N THR A 404 -16.24 13.39 -20.91
CA THR A 404 -15.95 12.03 -20.44
C THR A 404 -15.18 12.08 -19.11
N LYS A 405 -15.04 10.92 -18.46
CA LYS A 405 -14.36 10.80 -17.17
C LYS A 405 -13.20 9.82 -17.26
N ILE A 406 -12.05 10.24 -16.76
CA ILE A 406 -10.90 9.36 -16.55
C ILE A 406 -11.03 8.63 -15.22
N ALA A 407 -10.59 7.38 -15.16
CA ALA A 407 -10.51 6.65 -13.90
C ALA A 407 -9.29 7.13 -13.07
N ALA A 408 -9.49 7.38 -11.77
CA ALA A 408 -8.44 7.79 -10.82
C ALA A 408 -8.45 7.01 -9.49
N GLY A 409 -9.38 6.09 -9.29
CA GLY A 409 -9.64 5.48 -7.98
C GLY A 409 -8.42 4.76 -7.36
N ALA A 410 -7.72 3.94 -8.15
CA ALA A 410 -6.68 3.04 -7.66
C ALA A 410 -5.25 3.58 -7.76
N VAL A 411 -5.04 4.79 -8.31
CA VAL A 411 -3.71 5.44 -8.34
C VAL A 411 -3.53 6.31 -7.09
N LEU A 412 -2.31 6.35 -6.54
CA LEU A 412 -2.00 7.12 -5.34
C LEU A 412 -1.58 8.57 -5.68
N PRO A 413 -1.71 9.55 -4.76
CA PRO A 413 -1.36 10.94 -5.04
C PRO A 413 0.08 11.14 -5.53
N HIS A 414 1.06 10.53 -4.84
CA HIS A 414 2.48 10.60 -5.23
C HIS A 414 2.74 9.96 -6.59
N GLU A 415 2.02 8.88 -6.91
CA GLU A 415 2.10 8.22 -8.22
C GLU A 415 1.58 9.08 -9.36
N ILE A 416 0.63 10.00 -9.08
CA ILE A 416 0.10 10.93 -10.08
C ILE A 416 1.11 12.05 -10.31
N ILE A 417 1.61 12.68 -9.24
CA ILE A 417 2.59 13.78 -9.39
C ILE A 417 3.94 13.30 -9.95
N GLY A 418 4.32 12.03 -9.73
CA GLY A 418 5.49 11.42 -10.34
C GLY A 418 5.39 11.28 -11.87
N GLU A 419 4.17 11.30 -12.41
CA GLU A 419 3.89 11.14 -13.84
C GLU A 419 3.71 12.47 -14.59
N LEU A 420 3.90 13.60 -13.92
CA LEU A 420 3.79 14.95 -14.51
C LEU A 420 4.79 15.18 -15.64
N GLU A 421 5.98 14.59 -15.57
CA GLU A 421 7.02 14.71 -16.59
C GLU A 421 6.98 13.54 -17.61
N GLY A 422 5.87 12.80 -17.67
CA GLY A 422 5.68 11.68 -18.61
C GLY A 422 5.52 12.11 -20.07
N GLY A 423 5.61 11.13 -21.00
CA GLY A 423 5.56 11.36 -22.45
C GLY A 423 4.26 12.00 -22.98
N ASP A 424 3.19 12.03 -22.19
CA ASP A 424 1.93 12.70 -22.49
C ASP A 424 1.90 14.19 -22.10
N GLY A 425 3.02 14.72 -21.58
CA GLY A 425 3.09 16.08 -21.04
C GLY A 425 2.33 16.24 -19.73
N GLY A 426 2.12 15.15 -18.98
CA GLY A 426 1.42 15.16 -17.70
C GLY A 426 -0.10 15.33 -17.78
N GLN A 427 -0.70 15.27 -18.97
CA GLN A 427 -2.14 15.48 -19.16
C GLN A 427 -3.00 14.42 -18.44
N VAL A 428 -2.59 13.15 -18.49
CA VAL A 428 -3.26 12.06 -17.76
C VAL A 428 -3.16 12.30 -16.26
N ALA A 429 -2.00 12.74 -15.77
CA ALA A 429 -1.78 13.01 -14.37
C ALA A 429 -2.68 14.15 -13.87
N GLU A 430 -2.76 15.26 -14.60
CA GLU A 430 -3.64 16.40 -14.31
C GLU A 430 -5.11 15.96 -14.20
N LEU A 431 -5.60 15.21 -15.18
CA LEU A 431 -6.98 14.73 -15.22
C LEU A 431 -7.27 13.72 -14.09
N GLN A 432 -6.32 12.84 -13.77
CA GLN A 432 -6.46 11.89 -12.68
C GLN A 432 -6.47 12.59 -11.31
N TRP A 433 -5.63 13.61 -11.13
CA TRP A 433 -5.61 14.42 -9.92
C TRP A 433 -6.94 15.15 -9.72
N LYS A 434 -7.40 15.88 -10.75
CA LYS A 434 -8.68 16.58 -10.71
C LYS A 434 -9.82 15.63 -10.36
N ARG A 435 -9.90 14.48 -11.03
CA ARG A 435 -10.91 13.44 -10.75
C ARG A 435 -10.86 12.97 -9.29
N MET A 436 -9.65 12.75 -8.77
CA MET A 436 -9.43 12.30 -7.40
C MET A 436 -9.88 13.33 -6.37
N VAL A 437 -9.54 14.61 -6.57
CA VAL A 437 -9.97 15.72 -5.72
C VAL A 437 -11.50 15.85 -5.77
N ASP A 438 -12.10 15.83 -6.96
CA ASP A 438 -13.55 15.90 -7.13
C ASP A 438 -14.28 14.75 -6.43
N ASP A 439 -13.74 13.52 -6.50
CA ASP A 439 -14.33 12.35 -5.84
C ASP A 439 -14.21 12.40 -4.32
N LEU A 440 -13.20 13.09 -3.77
CA LEU A 440 -13.07 13.32 -2.33
C LEU A 440 -13.98 14.48 -1.87
N LYS A 441 -14.03 15.59 -2.60
CA LYS A 441 -14.93 16.72 -2.30
C LYS A 441 -16.41 16.34 -2.29
N LYS A 442 -16.80 15.36 -3.12
CA LYS A 442 -18.17 14.79 -3.11
C LYS A 442 -18.52 14.02 -1.83
N LYS A 443 -17.51 13.60 -1.07
CA LYS A 443 -17.69 12.88 0.20
C LYS A 443 -17.64 13.80 1.41
N GLY A 444 -17.27 15.06 1.20
CA GLY A 444 -17.09 16.05 2.25
C GLY A 444 -15.89 16.95 1.99
N SER A 445 -15.76 17.95 2.84
CA SER A 445 -14.65 18.90 2.85
C SER A 445 -13.87 18.80 4.15
N LEU A 446 -12.70 19.45 4.18
CA LEU A 446 -11.92 19.62 5.41
C LEU A 446 -12.14 21.06 5.91
N THR A 447 -12.67 21.21 7.11
CA THR A 447 -12.93 22.52 7.69
C THR A 447 -11.81 22.89 8.66
N ARG A 448 -11.21 24.08 8.48
CA ARG A 448 -10.12 24.62 9.33
C ARG A 448 -8.94 23.66 9.53
N CYS A 449 -8.53 23.01 8.44
CA CYS A 449 -7.43 22.05 8.43
C CYS A 449 -6.18 22.62 7.75
N ILE A 450 -4.99 22.29 8.24
CA ILE A 450 -3.73 22.63 7.57
C ILE A 450 -2.81 21.43 7.48
N ALA A 451 -1.96 21.40 6.45
CA ALA A 451 -0.94 20.38 6.29
C ALA A 451 0.46 20.93 6.61
N ILE A 452 1.23 20.08 7.29
CA ILE A 452 2.66 20.19 7.50
C ILE A 452 3.30 19.03 6.73
N SER A 453 4.16 19.36 5.77
CA SER A 453 4.83 18.38 4.92
C SER A 453 6.31 18.28 5.27
N ASP A 454 6.72 17.16 5.85
CA ASP A 454 8.12 16.85 6.08
C ASP A 454 8.80 16.46 4.77
N VAL A 455 9.90 17.15 4.46
CA VAL A 455 10.79 16.83 3.33
C VAL A 455 12.27 16.90 3.77
N SER A 456 12.52 16.61 5.03
CA SER A 456 13.86 16.42 5.58
C SER A 456 14.62 15.31 4.85
N GLY A 457 15.93 15.23 5.06
CA GLY A 457 16.78 14.24 4.39
C GLY A 457 16.37 12.79 4.65
N SER A 458 15.77 12.52 5.80
CA SER A 458 15.29 11.19 6.20
C SER A 458 14.11 10.71 5.33
N MET A 459 13.31 11.64 4.81
CA MET A 459 12.17 11.41 3.94
C MET A 459 12.54 11.16 2.47
N ALA A 460 13.83 11.21 2.12
CA ALA A 460 14.29 11.10 0.73
C ALA A 460 13.73 9.87 -0.02
N GLY A 461 13.23 10.10 -1.24
CA GLY A 461 12.61 9.09 -2.09
C GLY A 461 11.08 9.17 -2.06
N ASP A 462 10.42 8.01 -2.05
CA ASP A 462 8.95 7.92 -2.08
C ASP A 462 8.27 8.64 -0.88
N PRO A 463 8.76 8.57 0.38
CA PRO A 463 8.11 9.25 1.51
C PRO A 463 7.99 10.77 1.33
N MET A 464 9.03 11.44 0.82
CA MET A 464 9.02 12.88 0.52
C MET A 464 7.99 13.22 -0.56
N GLU A 465 7.95 12.45 -1.64
CA GLU A 465 6.96 12.65 -2.71
C GLU A 465 5.53 12.41 -2.22
N VAL A 466 5.34 11.48 -1.27
CA VAL A 466 4.05 11.27 -0.59
C VAL A 466 3.70 12.46 0.30
N SER A 467 4.64 12.98 1.08
CA SER A 467 4.45 14.15 1.93
C SER A 467 4.02 15.39 1.13
N VAL A 468 4.68 15.63 0.00
CA VAL A 468 4.34 16.71 -0.95
C VAL A 468 2.94 16.49 -1.54
N ALA A 469 2.65 15.28 -2.03
CA ALA A 469 1.38 14.99 -2.68
C ALA A 469 0.20 15.05 -1.70
N LEU A 470 0.34 14.48 -0.49
CA LEU A 470 -0.72 14.53 0.51
C LEU A 470 -0.90 15.94 1.08
N GLY A 471 0.17 16.69 1.29
CA GLY A 471 0.09 18.09 1.70
C GLY A 471 -0.67 18.95 0.69
N LEU A 472 -0.35 18.80 -0.60
CA LEU A 472 -1.08 19.48 -1.68
C LEU A 472 -2.55 19.04 -1.73
N LEU A 473 -2.82 17.75 -1.51
CA LEU A 473 -4.19 17.24 -1.50
C LEU A 473 -5.02 17.82 -0.34
N ILE A 474 -4.46 17.90 0.87
CA ILE A 474 -5.13 18.52 2.02
C ILE A 474 -5.42 19.99 1.72
N SER A 475 -4.45 20.75 1.20
CA SER A 475 -4.65 22.18 0.92
C SER A 475 -5.76 22.43 -0.12
N GLU A 476 -5.96 21.53 -1.09
CA GLU A 476 -7.05 21.64 -2.08
C GLU A 476 -8.41 21.17 -1.56
N LEU A 477 -8.43 20.24 -0.60
CA LEU A 477 -9.66 19.73 0.04
C LEU A 477 -10.17 20.66 1.14
N THR A 478 -9.28 21.41 1.78
CA THR A 478 -9.66 22.37 2.82
C THR A 478 -10.50 23.52 2.25
N GLU A 479 -11.46 23.98 3.04
CA GLU A 479 -12.30 25.14 2.77
C GLU A 479 -11.57 26.48 2.96
N GLU A 480 -12.15 27.56 2.44
CA GLU A 480 -11.67 28.91 2.76
C GLU A 480 -11.84 29.20 4.27
N PRO A 481 -10.97 30.01 4.89
CA PRO A 481 -9.84 30.73 4.31
C PRO A 481 -8.53 29.93 4.26
N TRP A 482 -8.54 28.62 4.57
CA TRP A 482 -7.33 27.80 4.70
C TRP A 482 -6.94 27.07 3.41
N ARG A 483 -7.82 27.06 2.42
CA ARG A 483 -7.58 26.49 1.09
C ARG A 483 -6.28 27.03 0.49
N GLY A 484 -5.51 26.12 -0.11
CA GLY A 484 -4.27 26.43 -0.80
C GLY A 484 -3.15 26.89 0.13
N LYS A 485 -3.27 26.70 1.45
CA LYS A 485 -2.22 27.04 2.42
C LYS A 485 -1.57 25.80 3.00
N MET A 486 -0.27 25.88 3.26
CA MET A 486 0.55 24.82 3.87
C MET A 486 1.64 25.43 4.74
N ILE A 487 2.10 24.70 5.75
CA ILE A 487 3.23 25.13 6.59
C ILE A 487 4.49 24.37 6.17
N THR A 488 5.61 25.09 6.05
CA THR A 488 6.90 24.45 5.79
C THR A 488 7.42 23.74 7.03
N PHE A 489 7.94 22.53 6.84
CA PHE A 489 8.63 21.79 7.88
C PHE A 489 10.13 22.08 7.79
N SER A 490 10.55 23.12 8.52
CA SER A 490 11.91 23.68 8.53
C SER A 490 12.28 24.14 9.95
N GLY A 491 13.56 24.45 10.17
CA GLY A 491 13.99 25.10 11.43
C GLY A 491 13.39 26.49 11.67
N ASP A 492 12.79 27.09 10.64
CA ASP A 492 12.06 28.36 10.67
C ASP A 492 10.78 28.18 9.82
N PRO A 493 9.70 27.63 10.40
CA PRO A 493 8.50 27.26 9.64
C PRO A 493 7.73 28.50 9.17
N GLU A 494 7.26 28.47 7.93
CA GLU A 494 6.52 29.57 7.30
C GLU A 494 5.17 29.05 6.77
N LEU A 495 4.12 29.87 6.92
CA LEU A 495 2.84 29.64 6.26
C LEU A 495 2.92 30.10 4.81
N GLN A 496 2.83 29.17 3.88
CA GLN A 496 2.93 29.39 2.45
C GLN A 496 1.56 29.30 1.77
N VAL A 497 1.33 30.18 0.79
CA VAL A 497 0.20 30.08 -0.13
C VAL A 497 0.70 29.40 -1.41
N VAL A 498 0.10 28.27 -1.75
CA VAL A 498 0.50 27.47 -2.93
C VAL A 498 0.14 28.22 -4.21
N GLU A 499 1.17 28.57 -4.98
CA GLU A 499 1.02 29.23 -6.28
C GLU A 499 1.02 28.23 -7.45
N GLY A 500 0.22 28.52 -8.48
CA GLY A 500 0.18 27.77 -9.74
C GLY A 500 -1.23 27.45 -10.23
N ASP A 501 -1.40 27.45 -11.55
CA ASP A 501 -2.70 27.24 -12.21
C ASP A 501 -2.99 25.75 -12.47
N ASP A 502 -1.95 24.92 -12.57
CA ASP A 502 -2.03 23.49 -12.87
C ASP A 502 -1.30 22.64 -11.81
N LEU A 503 -1.53 21.32 -11.80
CA LEU A 503 -0.89 20.43 -10.83
C LEU A 503 0.64 20.50 -10.93
N ARG A 504 1.16 20.68 -12.15
CA ARG A 504 2.61 20.75 -12.41
C ARG A 504 3.26 21.94 -11.71
N SER A 505 2.71 23.13 -11.89
CA SER A 505 3.20 24.38 -11.30
C SER A 505 3.07 24.35 -9.79
N LYS A 506 1.91 23.92 -9.25
CA LYS A 506 1.69 23.73 -7.81
C LYS A 506 2.69 22.75 -7.20
N THR A 507 2.88 21.59 -7.82
CA THR A 507 3.85 20.58 -7.33
C THR A 507 5.28 21.13 -7.38
N LYS A 508 5.65 21.86 -8.44
CA LYS A 508 6.97 22.51 -8.54
C LYS A 508 7.16 23.59 -7.48
N PHE A 509 6.12 24.35 -7.16
CA PHE A 509 6.14 25.33 -6.09
C PHE A 509 6.43 24.66 -4.74
N VAL A 510 5.63 23.66 -4.37
CA VAL A 510 5.80 22.91 -3.10
C VAL A 510 7.19 22.26 -3.03
N ARG A 511 7.67 21.61 -4.09
CA ARG A 511 9.03 21.01 -4.11
C ARG A 511 10.18 22.02 -3.94
N ARG A 512 9.96 23.30 -4.27
CA ARG A 512 10.98 24.36 -4.20
C ARG A 512 10.91 25.21 -2.94
N MET A 513 9.91 25.01 -2.07
CA MET A 513 9.83 25.74 -0.81
C MET A 513 11.12 25.56 0.01
N LYS A 514 11.43 26.54 0.85
CA LYS A 514 12.62 26.51 1.70
C LYS A 514 12.37 25.62 2.92
N TRP A 515 12.50 24.31 2.73
CA TRP A 515 12.26 23.34 3.79
C TRP A 515 13.40 23.20 4.80
N GLY A 516 14.59 23.72 4.50
CA GLY A 516 15.62 23.91 5.52
C GLY A 516 16.08 22.64 6.27
N MET A 517 16.07 21.44 5.64
CA MET A 517 16.65 20.14 6.04
C MET A 517 16.63 19.72 7.53
N ASN A 518 15.88 20.42 8.39
CA ASN A 518 15.81 20.26 9.84
C ASN A 518 14.41 20.58 10.33
N THR A 519 14.03 20.06 11.50
CA THR A 519 12.64 19.92 11.90
C THR A 519 12.36 20.58 13.24
N ASP A 520 11.71 21.74 13.26
CA ASP A 520 11.22 22.33 14.52
C ASP A 520 9.70 22.22 14.63
N PHE A 521 9.24 21.06 15.10
CA PHE A 521 7.83 20.77 15.24
C PHE A 521 7.14 21.72 16.25
N GLN A 522 7.83 22.08 17.33
CA GLN A 522 7.32 23.01 18.34
C GLN A 522 7.08 24.40 17.77
N LYS A 523 8.02 24.93 16.97
CA LYS A 523 7.88 26.27 16.37
C LYS A 523 6.65 26.41 15.49
N VAL A 524 6.19 25.33 14.84
CA VAL A 524 4.97 25.39 14.03
C VAL A 524 3.78 25.77 14.91
N PHE A 525 3.62 25.11 16.06
CA PHE A 525 2.54 25.40 16.98
C PHE A 525 2.72 26.72 17.72
N ASP A 526 3.97 27.13 17.98
CA ASP A 526 4.29 28.45 18.52
C ASP A 526 3.88 29.56 17.54
N LEU A 527 4.10 29.38 16.24
CA LEU A 527 3.69 30.33 15.21
C LEU A 527 2.16 30.41 15.10
N ILE A 528 1.48 29.26 15.09
CA ILE A 528 0.00 29.22 15.07
C ILE A 528 -0.56 29.95 16.30
N LEU A 529 0.00 29.66 17.48
CA LEU A 529 -0.44 30.28 18.74
C LEU A 529 -0.14 31.78 18.78
N LYS A 530 1.04 32.20 18.30
CA LYS A 530 1.42 33.61 18.20
C LYS A 530 0.44 34.39 17.32
N VAL A 531 0.12 33.87 16.14
CA VAL A 531 -0.87 34.48 15.22
C VAL A 531 -2.24 34.57 15.90
N ALA A 532 -2.63 33.54 16.65
CA ALA A 532 -3.89 33.54 17.39
C ALA A 532 -3.95 34.60 18.49
N VAL A 533 -2.88 34.72 19.29
CA VAL A 533 -2.78 35.70 20.38
C VAL A 533 -2.72 37.12 19.83
N ASP A 534 -1.85 37.38 18.85
CA ASP A 534 -1.68 38.71 18.23
C ASP A 534 -2.97 39.16 17.52
N GLY A 535 -3.66 38.23 16.85
CA GLY A 535 -4.92 38.46 16.16
C GLY A 535 -6.17 38.43 17.03
N ARG A 536 -6.06 38.02 18.31
CA ARG A 536 -7.19 37.77 19.23
C ARG A 536 -8.27 36.89 18.61
N LEU A 537 -7.84 35.81 17.95
CA LEU A 537 -8.71 34.91 17.22
C LEU A 537 -9.68 34.21 18.17
N LYS A 538 -10.94 34.07 17.74
CA LYS A 538 -11.92 33.27 18.47
C LYS A 538 -11.70 31.77 18.21
N PRO A 539 -12.18 30.88 19.10
CA PRO A 539 -12.16 29.43 18.90
C PRO A 539 -12.59 28.93 17.52
N GLU A 540 -13.58 29.60 16.91
CA GLU A 540 -14.12 29.24 15.61
C GLU A 540 -13.21 29.66 14.45
N GLU A 541 -12.33 30.62 14.68
CA GLU A 541 -11.37 31.16 13.70
C GLU A 541 -10.03 30.39 13.75
N MET A 542 -9.80 29.65 14.83
CA MET A 542 -8.62 28.82 15.03
C MET A 542 -8.56 27.63 14.07
N ILE A 543 -7.35 27.18 13.76
CA ILE A 543 -7.11 25.92 13.07
C ILE A 543 -7.65 24.80 13.97
N LYS A 544 -8.56 23.99 13.43
CA LYS A 544 -9.14 22.85 14.14
C LYS A 544 -8.20 21.65 14.11
N ARG A 545 -7.58 21.38 12.96
CA ARG A 545 -6.83 20.13 12.74
C ARG A 545 -5.56 20.35 11.92
N VAL A 546 -4.47 19.74 12.34
CA VAL A 546 -3.16 19.78 11.70
C VAL A 546 -2.79 18.38 11.22
N PHE A 547 -2.55 18.23 9.92
CA PHE A 547 -2.04 16.99 9.33
C PHE A 547 -0.52 17.05 9.24
N VAL A 548 0.16 16.13 9.92
CA VAL A 548 1.62 16.07 10.00
C VAL A 548 2.11 14.87 9.20
N PHE A 549 2.65 15.11 8.01
CA PHE A 549 3.19 14.06 7.14
C PHE A 549 4.69 13.92 7.39
N SER A 550 5.13 12.92 8.17
CA SER A 550 6.53 12.78 8.63
C SER A 550 6.90 11.32 8.96
N ASP A 551 8.16 11.08 9.27
CA ASP A 551 8.67 9.87 9.92
C ASP A 551 8.66 9.95 11.46
N MET A 552 8.11 11.03 12.03
CA MET A 552 7.93 11.25 13.48
C MET A 552 9.25 11.35 14.28
N GLU A 553 10.37 11.52 13.59
CA GLU A 553 11.68 11.76 14.20
C GLU A 553 11.87 13.27 14.43
N PHE A 554 11.05 13.87 15.29
CA PHE A 554 11.15 15.30 15.60
C PHE A 554 12.40 15.61 16.44
N ASP A 555 12.91 16.85 16.32
CA ASP A 555 13.98 17.37 17.16
C ASP A 555 13.50 17.52 18.61
N GLN A 556 14.45 17.44 19.55
CA GLN A 556 14.15 17.58 20.98
C GLN A 556 13.34 18.86 21.24
N ALA A 557 12.12 18.70 21.78
CA ALA A 557 11.37 19.81 22.33
C ALA A 557 12.29 20.52 23.33
N ALA A 558 12.59 21.79 23.11
CA ALA A 558 13.53 22.54 23.94
C ALA A 558 13.00 22.62 25.38
N SER A 559 13.33 21.62 26.20
CA SER A 559 13.14 21.64 27.63
C SER A 559 13.94 22.83 28.17
N SER A 560 13.30 23.67 28.97
CA SER A 560 13.89 24.76 29.76
C SER A 560 14.29 26.07 29.05
N SER A 561 13.52 26.56 28.07
CA SER A 561 13.49 28.02 27.87
C SER A 561 12.07 28.53 27.65
N SER A 562 11.44 28.98 28.74
CA SER A 562 10.31 29.89 28.67
C SER A 562 10.79 31.19 28.00
N VAL A 563 10.57 31.33 26.71
CA VAL A 563 10.61 32.65 26.08
C VAL A 563 9.35 33.37 26.55
N SER A 564 9.50 34.35 27.44
CA SER A 564 8.38 35.20 27.83
C SER A 564 7.90 35.96 26.60
N TYR A 565 6.57 36.11 26.47
CA TYR A 565 5.91 36.83 25.36
C TYR A 565 6.34 38.31 25.26
N TYR A 566 7.12 38.82 26.23
CA TYR A 566 7.63 40.19 26.30
C TYR A 566 9.15 40.34 26.03
N GLY A 567 9.80 39.33 25.45
CA GLY A 567 11.18 39.48 24.94
C GLY A 567 12.28 39.53 26.02
N THR A 568 11.96 39.20 27.27
CA THR A 568 12.96 39.01 28.33
C THR A 568 13.33 37.54 28.46
N ARG A 569 14.57 37.21 28.10
CA ARG A 569 15.16 35.88 28.29
C ARG A 569 15.43 35.68 29.79
N GLN A 570 14.45 35.15 30.52
CA GLN A 570 14.66 34.69 31.90
C GLN A 570 14.96 33.20 31.90
N THR A 571 16.20 32.86 32.17
CA THR A 571 16.63 31.49 32.47
C THR A 571 16.24 31.17 33.90
N TYR A 572 15.15 30.44 34.11
CA TYR A 572 14.92 29.77 35.39
C TYR A 572 15.71 28.45 35.36
N ASP A 573 16.64 28.28 36.30
CA ASP A 573 17.32 27.01 36.57
C ASP A 573 16.31 26.06 37.24
N THR A 574 15.38 25.49 36.47
CA THR A 574 14.54 24.39 36.94
C THR A 574 15.37 23.11 36.85
N ARG A 575 16.18 22.85 37.89
CA ARG A 575 16.86 21.57 38.12
C ARG A 575 15.90 20.41 38.47
N ASP A 576 14.67 20.44 37.99
CA ASP A 576 13.82 19.25 37.98
C ASP A 576 14.07 18.48 36.69
N ALA A 577 15.23 17.84 36.64
CA ALA A 577 15.73 17.01 35.53
C ALA A 577 14.92 15.70 35.33
N ASN A 578 13.63 15.69 35.67
CA ASN A 578 12.81 14.48 35.75
C ASN A 578 11.45 14.55 35.05
N THR A 579 11.09 15.64 34.37
CA THR A 579 9.87 15.69 33.55
C THR A 579 10.20 15.39 32.09
N TRP A 580 10.08 14.12 31.72
CA TRP A 580 10.15 13.60 30.36
C TRP A 580 8.88 14.04 29.59
N GLU A 581 8.83 15.31 29.17
CA GLU A 581 7.67 15.90 28.46
C GLU A 581 7.75 15.60 26.95
N THR A 582 6.67 15.10 26.36
CA THR A 582 6.55 14.87 24.91
C THR A 582 6.20 16.15 24.16
N ASP A 583 6.43 16.18 22.84
CA ASP A 583 6.08 17.33 21.99
C ASP A 583 4.62 17.76 22.12
N TYR A 584 3.69 16.80 22.16
CA TYR A 584 2.27 17.08 22.30
C TYR A 584 1.96 17.75 23.65
N GLU A 585 2.57 17.27 24.74
CA GLU A 585 2.34 17.81 26.08
C GLU A 585 2.84 19.25 26.19
N ALA A 586 4.01 19.53 25.62
CA ALA A 586 4.54 20.89 25.52
C ALA A 586 3.60 21.83 24.75
N ILE A 587 3.04 21.39 23.62
CA ILE A 587 2.06 22.16 22.83
C ILE A 587 0.81 22.46 23.67
N ALA A 588 0.21 21.44 24.27
CA ALA A 588 -1.00 21.59 25.07
C ALA A 588 -0.79 22.53 26.26
N ARG A 589 0.38 22.48 26.91
CA ARG A 589 0.75 23.38 27.99
C ARG A 589 0.85 24.84 27.50
N LYS A 590 1.58 25.10 26.41
CA LYS A 590 1.73 26.45 25.83
C LYS A 590 0.38 27.08 25.46
N TYR A 591 -0.52 26.30 24.86
CA TYR A 591 -1.88 26.77 24.53
C TYR A 591 -2.69 27.10 25.80
N ARG A 592 -2.58 26.28 26.84
CA ARG A 592 -3.25 26.54 28.13
C ARG A 592 -2.73 27.83 28.79
N GLU A 593 -1.41 28.02 28.81
CA GLU A 593 -0.76 29.22 29.35
C GLU A 593 -1.17 30.50 28.60
N ALA A 594 -1.42 30.40 27.29
CA ALA A 594 -1.88 31.51 26.46
C ALA A 594 -3.41 31.75 26.48
N GLY A 595 -4.17 30.99 27.26
CA GLY A 595 -5.63 31.11 27.35
C GLY A 595 -6.43 30.39 26.26
N TYR A 596 -5.77 29.55 25.46
CA TYR A 596 -6.34 28.77 24.35
C TYR A 596 -6.39 27.25 24.63
N GLY A 597 -6.41 26.85 25.90
CA GLY A 597 -6.33 25.44 26.31
C GLY A 597 -7.47 24.55 25.79
N ASP A 598 -8.66 25.11 25.55
CA ASP A 598 -9.82 24.38 25.03
C ASP A 598 -9.81 24.24 23.49
N VAL A 599 -8.87 24.90 22.81
CA VAL A 599 -8.78 24.94 21.34
C VAL A 599 -7.40 24.53 20.83
N VAL A 600 -6.73 23.63 21.57
CA VAL A 600 -5.53 22.95 21.06
C VAL A 600 -5.91 22.22 19.77
N PRO A 601 -5.22 22.47 18.64
CA PRO A 601 -5.55 21.81 17.38
C PRO A 601 -5.43 20.29 17.52
N GLU A 602 -6.37 19.59 16.92
CA GLU A 602 -6.28 18.16 16.74
C GLU A 602 -5.08 17.83 15.85
N ILE A 603 -4.30 16.81 16.20
CA ILE A 603 -3.09 16.45 15.45
C ILE A 603 -3.28 15.08 14.80
N VAL A 604 -3.18 15.04 13.47
CA VAL A 604 -3.13 13.79 12.71
C VAL A 604 -1.67 13.50 12.38
N PHE A 605 -1.04 12.64 13.18
CA PHE A 605 0.29 12.14 12.90
C PHE A 605 0.19 11.10 11.78
N TRP A 606 0.68 11.45 10.60
CA TRP A 606 0.66 10.62 9.42
C TRP A 606 2.06 10.09 9.11
N TYR A 607 2.27 8.84 9.47
CA TYR A 607 3.56 8.16 9.39
C TYR A 607 3.87 7.65 7.98
N LEU A 608 5.01 8.07 7.43
CA LEU A 608 5.39 7.82 6.04
C LEU A 608 6.64 6.95 5.86
N ARG A 609 7.45 6.76 6.91
CA ARG A 609 8.69 5.99 6.85
C ARG A 609 8.93 5.28 8.16
N ASP A 610 9.40 4.04 8.07
CA ASP A 610 9.72 3.17 9.22
C ASP A 610 10.85 3.74 10.08
N SER A 611 10.63 3.71 11.40
CA SER A 611 11.36 4.32 12.49
C SER A 611 10.84 3.75 13.83
N SER A 612 11.40 4.16 14.97
CA SER A 612 10.98 3.65 16.29
C SER A 612 10.04 4.58 17.07
N SER A 613 9.75 5.77 16.52
CA SER A 613 9.03 6.84 17.22
C SER A 613 7.51 6.67 17.18
N THR A 614 6.88 6.77 18.36
CA THR A 614 5.42 6.85 18.52
C THR A 614 5.09 8.15 19.28
N PRO A 615 4.55 9.19 18.61
CA PRO A 615 4.37 10.52 19.20
C PRO A 615 3.48 10.55 20.45
N VAL A 616 2.50 9.65 20.54
CA VAL A 616 1.52 9.59 21.64
C VAL A 616 1.10 8.17 21.98
N ASN A 617 0.58 7.99 23.20
CA ASN A 617 -0.15 6.78 23.60
C ASN A 617 -1.50 6.68 22.86
N GLY A 618 -1.97 5.46 22.61
CA GLY A 618 -3.23 5.15 21.94
C GLY A 618 -4.51 5.65 22.62
N SER A 619 -4.46 6.04 23.90
CA SER A 619 -5.59 6.63 24.64
C SER A 619 -5.70 8.15 24.53
N LYS A 620 -4.80 8.81 23.78
CA LYS A 620 -4.72 10.27 23.74
C LYS A 620 -5.81 10.89 22.86
N LYS A 621 -6.77 11.58 23.49
CA LYS A 621 -7.79 12.38 22.78
C LYS A 621 -7.18 13.57 22.05
N GLY A 622 -7.81 13.98 20.96
CA GLY A 622 -7.37 15.07 20.09
C GLY A 622 -6.21 14.68 19.16
N VAL A 623 -5.90 13.39 19.06
CA VAL A 623 -4.81 12.87 18.21
C VAL A 623 -5.29 11.70 17.37
N ALA A 624 -4.80 11.60 16.13
CA ALA A 624 -4.94 10.42 15.30
C ALA A 624 -3.57 9.89 14.87
N LEU A 625 -3.41 8.57 14.90
CA LEU A 625 -2.25 7.87 14.39
C LEU A 625 -2.64 7.18 13.07
N VAL A 626 -2.08 7.64 11.95
CA VAL A 626 -2.39 7.16 10.60
C VAL A 626 -1.08 6.87 9.87
N SER A 627 -1.06 5.94 8.91
CA SER A 627 0.17 5.69 8.16
C SER A 627 -0.03 5.18 6.73
N GLY A 628 1.07 5.22 5.98
CA GLY A 628 1.16 4.73 4.60
C GLY A 628 0.78 5.80 3.58
N PHE A 629 0.65 5.42 2.31
CA PHE A 629 0.61 6.38 1.19
C PHE A 629 -0.78 6.63 0.63
N SER A 630 -1.81 6.08 1.28
CA SER A 630 -3.16 6.03 0.74
C SER A 630 -3.99 7.24 1.12
N LYS A 631 -4.45 7.96 0.10
CA LYS A 631 -5.51 8.99 0.22
C LYS A 631 -6.82 8.47 0.82
N ASN A 632 -7.04 7.15 0.89
CA ASN A 632 -8.32 6.62 1.36
C ASN A 632 -8.56 6.89 2.84
N LEU A 633 -7.50 7.04 3.63
CA LEU A 633 -7.59 7.32 5.07
C LEU A 633 -8.03 8.77 5.34
N ILE A 634 -7.85 9.71 4.38
CA ILE A 634 -8.35 11.09 4.49
C ILE A 634 -9.87 11.12 4.67
N LYS A 635 -10.59 10.14 4.12
CA LYS A 635 -12.06 10.08 4.18
C LYS A 635 -12.61 10.02 5.61
N MET A 636 -11.80 9.58 6.56
CA MET A 636 -12.19 9.50 7.98
C MET A 636 -12.29 10.89 8.63
N PHE A 637 -11.68 11.89 7.99
CA PHE A 637 -11.61 13.26 8.48
C PHE A 637 -12.51 14.23 7.70
N LEU A 638 -13.12 13.78 6.59
CA LEU A 638 -14.06 14.57 5.79
C LEU A 638 -15.40 14.67 6.53
N ASP A 639 -15.91 15.88 6.69
CA ASP A 639 -17.16 16.21 7.42
C ASP A 639 -17.22 15.63 8.86
N ASN A 640 -16.06 15.22 9.41
CA ASN A 640 -15.98 14.66 10.75
C ASN A 640 -15.62 15.76 11.75
N ASP A 641 -16.67 16.32 12.35
CA ASP A 641 -16.55 17.32 13.39
C ASP A 641 -16.37 16.76 14.80
N GLY A 642 -16.48 15.44 14.96
CA GLY A 642 -16.24 14.76 16.22
C GLY A 642 -14.76 14.77 16.63
N GLY A 643 -14.52 14.56 17.92
CA GLY A 643 -13.16 14.42 18.45
C GLY A 643 -12.49 13.15 17.91
N ILE A 644 -11.17 13.21 17.79
CA ILE A 644 -10.35 12.08 17.32
C ILE A 644 -9.57 11.43 18.47
N ASP A 645 -9.42 10.11 18.42
CA ASP A 645 -8.45 9.37 19.21
C ASP A 645 -7.84 8.21 18.39
N PRO A 646 -6.62 7.74 18.71
CA PRO A 646 -5.94 6.75 17.89
C PRO A 646 -6.67 5.41 17.75
N MET A 647 -7.34 4.93 18.80
CA MET A 647 -8.05 3.66 18.78
C MET A 647 -9.32 3.75 17.94
N ALA A 648 -10.13 4.79 18.12
CA ALA A 648 -11.33 5.02 17.32
C ALA A 648 -10.99 5.13 15.82
N ILE A 649 -9.89 5.81 15.48
CA ILE A 649 -9.42 5.91 14.09
C ILE A 649 -8.99 4.55 13.53
N MET A 650 -8.31 3.71 14.31
CA MET A 650 -8.00 2.36 13.86
C MET A 650 -9.27 1.54 13.64
N GLU A 651 -10.20 1.56 14.60
CA GLU A 651 -11.46 0.82 14.56
C GLU A 651 -12.33 1.22 13.36
N ASP A 652 -12.48 2.53 13.11
CA ASP A 652 -13.19 3.07 11.96
C ASP A 652 -12.55 2.67 10.62
N ALA A 653 -11.22 2.52 10.59
CA ALA A 653 -10.50 2.08 9.40
C ALA A 653 -10.80 0.61 9.04
N ILE A 654 -11.34 -0.17 9.99
CA ILE A 654 -11.63 -1.61 9.85
C ILE A 654 -13.09 -1.99 10.19
N SER A 655 -14.00 -1.02 10.27
CA SER A 655 -15.39 -1.23 10.69
C SER A 655 -16.38 -1.49 9.53
N LYS A 656 -15.95 -1.27 8.28
CA LYS A 656 -16.83 -1.40 7.10
C LYS A 656 -17.39 -2.83 6.95
N GLU A 657 -18.55 -2.93 6.30
CA GLU A 657 -19.26 -4.21 6.11
C GLU A 657 -18.37 -5.32 5.51
N GLU A 658 -17.44 -4.98 4.61
CA GLU A 658 -16.48 -5.93 4.03
C GLU A 658 -15.62 -6.67 5.06
N TYR A 659 -15.36 -6.07 6.23
CA TYR A 659 -14.59 -6.67 7.32
C TYR A 659 -15.42 -7.63 8.19
N SER A 660 -16.74 -7.55 8.16
CA SER A 660 -17.63 -8.40 9.00
C SER A 660 -17.61 -9.87 8.59
N LYS A 661 -17.21 -10.17 7.35
CA LYS A 661 -17.16 -11.53 6.77
C LYS A 661 -15.83 -12.22 7.01
N LEU A 662 -14.93 -11.62 7.78
CA LEU A 662 -13.64 -12.20 8.11
C LEU A 662 -13.76 -13.12 9.32
N VAL A 663 -13.17 -14.31 9.23
CA VAL A 663 -13.25 -15.33 10.28
C VAL A 663 -11.86 -15.88 10.62
N VAL A 664 -11.56 -16.06 11.90
CA VAL A 664 -10.36 -16.77 12.36
C VAL A 664 -10.72 -18.24 12.53
N VAL A 665 -9.93 -19.14 11.95
CA VAL A 665 -10.26 -20.58 11.84
C VAL A 665 -9.30 -21.48 12.61
N ASP A 666 -8.03 -21.09 12.70
CA ASP A 666 -6.97 -21.89 13.31
C ASP A 666 -6.88 -21.73 14.83
#